data_AF-A0A401S023-F1
#
_entry.id   AF-A0A401S023-F1
#
_cell.length_a   1.000
_cell.length_b   1.000
_cell.length_c   1.000
_cell.angle_alpha   90.00
_cell.angle_beta   90.00
_cell.angle_gamma   90.00
#
_symmetry.space_group_name_H-M   'P 1'
#
loop_
_entity.id
_entity.type
_entity.pdbx_description
1 polymer ?
#
loop_
_entity_poly.entity_id
_entity_poly.type
_entity_poly.pdbx_seq_one_letter_code
_entity_poly.pdbx_strand_id
1 'polypeptide(L)'
;YFQYRFLQQSLRNKSLQMNDYKIALLCNAYSTNSECFTLPMGVLVETIYGNGSLRISLPGTNCTASGSITPLPMNLLDSLTVHAKMSLIHSIATRVIKLAHAKSSLALAPALVETYSRLLVYMEIESLGIKGFISQLLPNVFKSHAWGILHTLLEMFSYRMHHIQPHYRVQLLSHLHSLAAVPQTNQNQLHLCCFPAPLQAFFKQNNVPQESRFNLKKNVEEEYRKWKSMTNENDIITHFSMQGSPPLFLCLLWKMLLETDHINQIGYRVLERIGARALVAHVRTFADFLVYEFSTSAGGQQLNKCIEILNDMVWKYNIVTLDRLILCLALRSHEGNEAQVCYFIIQLLLLKPNDFRNRVSDFVKENSPEHWLQHDWHTKHMNYHKKYPEKLYFEGLAEQVNPPVQIQPQYLPIYFGNVCLRFLPVFDIVIHRFLELLPVSKSLETLLDHLGGLYKFHDRPVTYLYNTLHYYERHLRDRTNLKRKLVHAVIGSLKDNRLQGWCLSETYLKSAMNAREDNPWVPDDTYYCKLIGRLVETMAGKSPGPFPNCDWRFNEFPNPAAHALHVTCVELMALSVPGKEVGNALLNVVLKSQPLVPRENITAWMNAIGLVITALPEPYWIVLNDRIVNVINSATLTSDTEWVGYPFQLFDFTACHQSYCEMYCSYVLALAHAVWHHSSIGQLSLIPKFLTEVLKPLVKTEFQLLYIYHLVGPFLQRFQQERTRCMLEIGIAFYEMLQNVDQNTQHLSYMDPICDFLYHVKYMFTGDSVKDQVEKIICMLRPALKLRLRFVTHISKVEPAGAVQPASNASPANSSSQVSTGVALSVTQ
;
A
#
# COMPACT_ATOMS: atom_id res chain seq x y z
N TYR A 1 -37.82 -36.95 -4.24
CA TYR A 1 -37.78 -38.34 -3.71
C TYR A 1 -36.42 -39.02 -3.92
N PHE A 2 -35.93 -39.16 -5.15
CA PHE A 2 -34.64 -39.81 -5.45
C PHE A 2 -33.42 -39.16 -4.77
N GLN A 3 -33.32 -37.83 -4.78
CA GLN A 3 -32.24 -37.10 -4.09
C GLN A 3 -32.23 -37.37 -2.58
N TYR A 4 -33.39 -37.37 -1.94
CA TYR A 4 -33.52 -37.67 -0.51
C TYR A 4 -33.13 -39.13 -0.18
N ARG A 5 -33.60 -40.09 -0.99
CA ARG A 5 -33.20 -41.50 -0.88
C ARG A 5 -31.68 -41.68 -1.03
N PHE A 6 -31.07 -40.99 -1.99
CA PHE A 6 -29.62 -41.01 -2.20
C PHE A 6 -28.85 -40.49 -0.98
N LEU A 7 -29.29 -39.38 -0.38
CA LEU A 7 -28.68 -38.82 0.83
C LEU A 7 -28.81 -39.77 2.02
N GLN A 8 -29.99 -40.36 2.23
CA GLN A 8 -30.20 -41.32 3.31
C GLN A 8 -29.37 -42.61 3.14
N GLN A 9 -29.28 -43.14 1.92
CA GLN A 9 -28.44 -44.30 1.62
C GLN A 9 -26.96 -43.99 1.81
N SER A 10 -26.54 -42.80 1.39
CA SER A 10 -25.15 -42.33 1.56
C SER A 10 -24.78 -42.13 3.03
N LEU A 11 -25.70 -41.62 3.86
CA LEU A 11 -25.48 -41.42 5.30
C LEU A 11 -25.31 -42.75 6.06
N ARG A 12 -25.95 -43.83 5.59
CA ARG A 12 -25.82 -45.17 6.20
C ARG A 12 -24.47 -45.84 5.91
N ASN A 13 -23.67 -45.29 4.99
CA ASN A 13 -22.35 -45.82 4.68
C ASN A 13 -21.35 -45.41 5.78
N LYS A 14 -20.78 -46.39 6.47
CA LYS A 14 -19.83 -46.17 7.59
C LYS A 14 -18.46 -45.66 7.14
N SER A 15 -18.10 -45.80 5.86
CA SER A 15 -16.82 -45.36 5.31
C SER A 15 -17.02 -44.46 4.10
N LEU A 16 -17.15 -43.15 4.35
CA LEU A 16 -17.20 -42.13 3.31
C LEU A 16 -15.79 -41.80 2.83
N GLN A 17 -15.59 -41.70 1.51
CA GLN A 17 -14.30 -41.35 0.89
C GLN A 17 -14.33 -39.92 0.34
N MET A 18 -13.16 -39.29 0.19
CA MET A 18 -13.00 -37.92 -0.35
C MET A 18 -12.93 -37.86 -1.88
N ASN A 19 -13.25 -38.96 -2.57
CA ASN A 19 -13.07 -39.08 -4.02
C ASN A 19 -14.21 -38.41 -4.81
N ASP A 20 -15.33 -38.09 -4.15
CA ASP A 20 -16.51 -37.46 -4.74
C ASP A 20 -17.10 -36.37 -3.82
N TYR A 21 -18.12 -35.66 -4.30
CA TYR A 21 -18.82 -34.62 -3.52
C TYR A 21 -19.91 -35.19 -2.58
N LYS A 22 -19.96 -36.50 -2.35
CA LYS A 22 -21.00 -37.12 -1.50
C LYS A 22 -20.92 -36.59 -0.07
N ILE A 23 -19.71 -36.38 0.44
CA ILE A 23 -19.48 -35.80 1.76
C ILE A 23 -19.99 -34.35 1.82
N ALA A 24 -19.71 -33.54 0.80
CA ALA A 24 -20.22 -32.17 0.74
C ALA A 24 -21.75 -32.14 0.71
N LEU A 25 -22.39 -33.02 -0.07
CA LEU A 25 -23.85 -33.14 -0.11
C LEU A 25 -24.44 -33.50 1.26
N LEU A 26 -23.83 -34.45 1.97
CA LEU A 26 -24.26 -34.84 3.33
C LEU A 26 -24.07 -33.70 4.33
N CYS A 27 -22.92 -33.02 4.31
CA CYS A 27 -22.66 -31.86 5.15
C CYS A 27 -23.68 -30.74 4.89
N ASN A 28 -24.02 -30.48 3.63
CA ASN A 28 -24.95 -29.43 3.24
C ASN A 28 -26.39 -29.77 3.64
N ALA A 29 -26.82 -31.02 3.43
CA ALA A 29 -28.20 -31.43 3.67
C ALA A 29 -28.52 -31.63 5.16
N TYR A 30 -27.55 -32.10 5.96
CA TYR A 30 -27.77 -32.47 7.36
C TYR A 30 -27.14 -31.49 8.36
N SER A 31 -26.70 -30.29 7.94
CA SER A 31 -25.92 -29.36 8.79
C SER A 31 -26.61 -28.94 10.10
N THR A 32 -27.93 -28.95 10.13
CA THR A 32 -28.75 -28.57 11.30
C THR A 32 -29.19 -29.76 12.15
N ASN A 33 -28.89 -31.00 11.73
CA ASN A 33 -29.21 -32.21 12.47
C ASN A 33 -27.95 -32.73 13.18
N SER A 34 -27.87 -32.51 14.50
CA SER A 34 -26.69 -32.84 15.31
C SER A 34 -26.23 -34.30 15.20
N GLU A 35 -27.17 -35.25 15.17
CA GLU A 35 -26.85 -36.69 15.07
C GLU A 35 -26.32 -37.06 13.68
N CYS A 36 -26.99 -36.58 12.63
CA CYS A 36 -26.63 -36.91 11.25
C CYS A 36 -25.41 -36.14 10.74
N PHE A 37 -25.13 -34.96 11.30
CA PHE A 37 -24.04 -34.10 10.86
C PHE A 37 -22.66 -34.53 11.37
N THR A 38 -22.63 -35.18 12.54
CA THR A 38 -21.37 -35.58 13.19
C THR A 38 -20.56 -36.53 12.32
N LEU A 39 -21.21 -37.45 11.60
CA LEU A 39 -20.54 -38.40 10.71
C LEU A 39 -19.81 -37.69 9.55
N PRO A 40 -20.49 -36.98 8.62
CA PRO A 40 -19.82 -36.37 7.47
C PRO A 40 -18.85 -35.26 7.87
N MET A 41 -19.15 -34.46 8.91
CA MET A 41 -18.22 -33.45 9.43
C MET A 41 -16.98 -34.09 10.07
N GLY A 42 -17.16 -35.17 10.82
CA GLY A 42 -16.06 -35.92 11.43
C GLY A 42 -15.07 -36.42 10.38
N VAL A 43 -15.55 -36.96 9.25
CA VAL A 43 -14.67 -37.43 8.16
C VAL A 43 -13.84 -36.29 7.56
N LEU A 44 -14.44 -35.11 7.31
CA LEU A 44 -13.72 -33.94 6.82
C LEU A 44 -12.61 -33.50 7.79
N VAL A 45 -12.92 -33.44 9.09
CA VAL A 45 -11.98 -32.99 10.11
C VAL A 45 -10.85 -34.01 10.33
N GLU A 46 -11.15 -35.31 10.40
CA GLU A 46 -10.12 -36.35 10.58
C GLU A 46 -9.19 -36.43 9.36
N THR A 47 -9.70 -36.18 8.15
CA THR A 47 -8.88 -36.17 6.92
C THR A 47 -7.74 -35.16 7.01
N ILE A 48 -8.00 -33.96 7.54
CA ILE A 48 -6.98 -32.91 7.65
C ILE A 48 -6.19 -32.96 8.97
N TYR A 49 -6.73 -33.58 10.02
CA TYR A 49 -6.06 -33.70 11.32
C TYR A 49 -5.07 -34.87 11.34
N GLY A 50 -5.42 -35.99 10.69
CA GLY A 50 -4.67 -37.24 10.67
C GLY A 50 -4.96 -38.15 11.88
N ASN A 51 -4.87 -39.46 11.68
CA ASN A 51 -5.26 -40.50 12.65
C ASN A 51 -4.30 -40.70 13.85
N GLY A 52 -3.47 -39.70 14.20
CA GLY A 52 -2.57 -39.71 15.37
C GLY A 52 -1.40 -40.72 15.34
N SER A 53 -1.40 -41.70 14.43
CA SER A 53 -0.36 -42.74 14.30
C SER A 53 0.81 -42.33 13.40
N LEU A 54 0.53 -41.60 12.32
CA LEU A 54 1.52 -41.13 11.37
C LEU A 54 2.03 -39.74 11.77
N ARG A 55 3.36 -39.61 11.89
CA ARG A 55 4.05 -38.35 12.17
C ARG A 55 5.03 -38.05 11.05
N ILE A 56 5.21 -36.77 10.77
CA ILE A 56 6.13 -36.26 9.75
C ILE A 56 7.10 -35.27 10.39
N SER A 57 8.33 -35.21 9.88
CA SER A 57 9.32 -34.21 10.29
C SER A 57 9.05 -32.86 9.63
N LEU A 58 9.16 -31.79 10.40
CA LEU A 58 9.21 -30.41 9.87
C LEU A 58 10.68 -29.95 9.72
N PRO A 59 10.94 -28.82 9.04
CA PRO A 59 12.31 -28.30 8.92
C PRO A 59 12.98 -28.05 10.28
N GLY A 60 14.29 -28.25 10.32
CA GLY A 60 15.10 -28.15 11.54
C GLY A 60 15.18 -29.45 12.35
N THR A 61 15.64 -29.35 13.59
CA THR A 61 15.81 -30.48 14.50
C THR A 61 14.68 -30.58 15.52
N ASN A 62 14.31 -31.80 15.91
CA ASN A 62 13.36 -32.08 17.00
C ASN A 62 11.95 -31.46 16.83
N CYS A 63 11.47 -31.30 15.58
CA CYS A 63 10.13 -30.81 15.28
C CYS A 63 9.34 -31.84 14.46
N THR A 64 8.21 -32.32 15.00
CA THR A 64 7.33 -33.29 14.32
C THR A 64 5.89 -32.80 14.29
N ALA A 65 5.20 -33.10 13.20
CA ALA A 65 3.79 -32.78 12.97
C ALA A 65 2.95 -34.05 12.75
N SER A 66 1.64 -33.89 12.81
CA SER A 66 0.70 -34.94 12.41
C SER A 66 0.77 -35.18 10.89
N GLY A 67 0.62 -36.44 10.45
CA GLY A 67 1.02 -36.87 9.11
C GLY A 67 0.12 -36.48 7.94
N SER A 68 -0.99 -35.77 8.15
CA SER A 68 -1.85 -35.34 7.03
C SER A 68 -1.28 -34.11 6.32
N ILE A 69 -0.97 -34.26 5.03
CA ILE A 69 -0.33 -33.22 4.21
C ILE A 69 -1.23 -32.66 3.10
N THR A 70 -2.30 -33.36 2.73
CA THR A 70 -3.22 -32.97 1.65
C THR A 70 -4.37 -32.12 2.19
N PRO A 71 -4.42 -30.80 1.90
CA PRO A 71 -5.51 -29.93 2.35
C PRO A 71 -6.81 -30.18 1.60
N LEU A 72 -7.94 -29.71 2.14
CA LEU A 72 -9.21 -29.72 1.41
C LEU A 72 -9.11 -28.78 0.19
N PRO A 73 -9.41 -29.27 -1.03
CA PRO A 73 -9.40 -28.46 -2.26
C PRO A 73 -10.39 -27.28 -2.22
N MET A 74 -10.06 -26.19 -2.92
CA MET A 74 -10.94 -25.00 -2.99
C MET A 74 -12.31 -25.30 -3.58
N ASN A 75 -12.39 -26.11 -4.65
CA ASN A 75 -13.67 -26.51 -5.24
C ASN A 75 -14.55 -27.32 -4.27
N LEU A 76 -13.96 -28.11 -3.37
CA LEU A 76 -14.68 -28.81 -2.30
C LEU A 76 -15.21 -27.82 -1.26
N LEU A 77 -14.39 -26.88 -0.81
CA LEU A 77 -14.82 -25.85 0.13
C LEU A 77 -15.90 -24.94 -0.46
N ASP A 78 -15.78 -24.58 -1.74
CA ASP A 78 -16.78 -23.80 -2.48
C ASP A 78 -18.12 -24.54 -2.61
N SER A 79 -18.09 -25.88 -2.64
CA SER A 79 -19.28 -26.72 -2.67
C SER A 79 -19.98 -26.85 -1.31
N LEU A 80 -19.36 -26.40 -0.22
CA LEU A 80 -19.97 -26.43 1.13
C LEU A 80 -20.84 -25.19 1.37
N THR A 81 -21.96 -25.37 2.07
CA THR A 81 -22.77 -24.26 2.56
C THR A 81 -22.02 -23.44 3.61
N VAL A 82 -22.43 -22.19 3.80
CA VAL A 82 -21.88 -21.30 4.83
C VAL A 82 -21.93 -21.94 6.22
N HIS A 83 -23.06 -22.58 6.56
CA HIS A 83 -23.20 -23.27 7.86
C HIS A 83 -22.21 -24.44 8.00
N ALA A 84 -22.04 -25.27 6.97
CA ALA A 84 -21.07 -26.36 7.00
C ALA A 84 -19.63 -25.83 7.16
N LYS A 85 -19.27 -24.74 6.46
CA LYS A 85 -17.97 -24.05 6.61
C LYS A 85 -17.77 -23.49 8.03
N MET A 86 -18.80 -22.85 8.61
CA MET A 86 -18.75 -22.32 9.98
C MET A 86 -18.47 -23.43 11.00
N SER A 87 -19.17 -24.57 10.89
CA SER A 87 -18.92 -25.72 11.76
C SER A 87 -17.53 -26.32 11.57
N LEU A 88 -17.01 -26.34 10.33
CA LEU A 88 -15.65 -26.80 10.04
C LEU A 88 -14.60 -25.87 10.67
N ILE A 89 -14.72 -24.54 10.48
CA ILE A 89 -13.85 -23.55 11.14
C ILE A 89 -13.88 -23.72 12.66
N HIS A 90 -15.08 -23.82 13.25
CA HIS A 90 -15.24 -23.95 14.69
C HIS A 90 -14.59 -25.24 15.21
N SER A 91 -14.75 -26.36 14.48
CA SER A 91 -14.12 -27.63 14.83
C SER A 91 -12.60 -27.57 14.78
N ILE A 92 -12.04 -26.91 13.77
CA ILE A 92 -10.58 -26.71 13.65
C ILE A 92 -10.07 -25.83 14.80
N ALA A 93 -10.68 -24.65 15.02
CA ALA A 93 -10.26 -23.72 16.07
C ALA A 93 -10.33 -24.36 17.47
N THR A 94 -11.40 -25.11 17.76
CA THR A 94 -11.56 -25.83 19.03
C THR A 94 -10.46 -26.87 19.23
N ARG A 95 -10.08 -27.62 18.19
CA ARG A 95 -8.97 -28.58 18.27
C ARG A 95 -7.62 -27.89 18.47
N VAL A 96 -7.37 -26.77 17.80
CA VAL A 96 -6.14 -25.97 18.00
C VAL A 96 -6.05 -25.47 19.44
N ILE A 97 -7.14 -24.95 20.00
CA ILE A 97 -7.20 -24.51 21.41
C ILE A 97 -6.96 -25.69 22.36
N LYS A 98 -7.60 -26.84 22.10
CA LYS A 98 -7.39 -28.07 22.88
C LYS A 98 -5.93 -28.51 22.88
N LEU A 99 -5.27 -28.49 21.72
CA LEU A 99 -3.85 -28.84 21.60
C LEU A 99 -2.95 -27.83 22.32
N ALA A 100 -3.28 -26.54 22.26
CA ALA A 100 -2.56 -25.48 22.98
C ALA A 100 -2.63 -25.69 24.51
N HIS A 101 -3.81 -26.02 25.05
CA HIS A 101 -3.97 -26.33 26.47
C HIS A 101 -3.30 -27.65 26.89
N ALA A 102 -3.21 -28.63 25.99
CA ALA A 102 -2.53 -29.89 26.26
C ALA A 102 -1.00 -29.77 26.37
N LYS A 103 -0.42 -28.60 26.04
CA LYS A 103 1.04 -28.34 26.04
C LYS A 103 1.86 -29.39 25.28
N SER A 104 1.29 -29.93 24.20
CA SER A 104 1.96 -30.92 23.37
C SER A 104 3.10 -30.28 22.58
N SER A 105 4.20 -31.01 22.42
CA SER A 105 5.29 -30.66 21.50
C SER A 105 5.00 -31.04 20.05
N LEU A 106 3.93 -31.80 19.79
CA LEU A 106 3.51 -32.19 18.46
C LEU A 106 2.86 -31.00 17.74
N ALA A 107 3.37 -30.68 16.56
CA ALA A 107 2.84 -29.63 15.71
C ALA A 107 1.54 -30.05 14.99
N LEU A 108 0.78 -29.04 14.55
CA LEU A 108 -0.44 -29.24 13.76
C LEU A 108 -0.13 -29.92 12.42
N ALA A 109 -1.10 -30.64 11.85
CA ALA A 109 -0.95 -31.20 10.51
C ALA A 109 -0.82 -30.07 9.46
N PRO A 110 0.09 -30.18 8.47
CA PRO A 110 0.17 -29.21 7.37
C PRO A 110 -1.16 -29.03 6.63
N ALA A 111 -1.90 -30.12 6.40
CA ALA A 111 -3.22 -30.07 5.77
C ALA A 111 -4.24 -29.23 6.57
N LEU A 112 -4.18 -29.29 7.90
CA LEU A 112 -5.08 -28.53 8.77
C LEU A 112 -4.81 -27.04 8.68
N VAL A 113 -3.54 -26.63 8.76
CA VAL A 113 -3.15 -25.21 8.71
C VAL A 113 -3.48 -24.61 7.35
N GLU A 114 -3.17 -25.32 6.26
CA GLU A 114 -3.48 -24.89 4.90
C GLU A 114 -5.00 -24.82 4.66
N THR A 115 -5.77 -25.84 5.10
CA THR A 115 -7.24 -25.82 4.98
C THR A 115 -7.86 -24.69 5.80
N TYR A 116 -7.37 -24.46 7.02
CA TYR A 116 -7.83 -23.36 7.85
C TYR A 116 -7.57 -22.00 7.18
N SER A 117 -6.40 -21.84 6.56
CA SER A 117 -6.08 -20.62 5.83
C SER A 117 -7.03 -20.37 4.65
N ARG A 118 -7.41 -21.42 3.91
CA ARG A 118 -8.39 -21.35 2.81
C ARG A 118 -9.80 -20.99 3.31
N LEU A 119 -10.18 -21.49 4.48
CA LEU A 119 -11.45 -21.13 5.10
C LEU A 119 -11.51 -19.67 5.56
N LEU A 120 -10.38 -19.08 5.97
CA LEU A 120 -10.31 -17.67 6.38
C LEU A 120 -10.50 -16.68 5.22
N VAL A 121 -10.52 -17.15 3.97
CA VAL A 121 -10.74 -16.34 2.77
C VAL A 121 -12.21 -15.93 2.59
N TYR A 122 -13.15 -16.73 3.11
CA TYR A 122 -14.58 -16.48 2.98
C TYR A 122 -15.02 -15.37 3.94
N MET A 123 -15.37 -14.20 3.39
CA MET A 123 -15.80 -13.05 4.20
C MET A 123 -17.20 -13.26 4.79
N GLU A 124 -18.03 -14.11 4.20
CA GLU A 124 -19.35 -14.45 4.74
C GLU A 124 -19.29 -15.18 6.10
N ILE A 125 -18.12 -15.69 6.49
CA ILE A 125 -17.87 -16.30 7.80
C ILE A 125 -16.89 -15.48 8.66
N GLU A 126 -16.71 -14.18 8.38
CA GLU A 126 -15.77 -13.28 9.05
C GLU A 126 -15.83 -13.37 10.59
N SER A 127 -17.04 -13.46 11.16
CA SER A 127 -17.28 -13.47 12.61
C SER A 127 -16.56 -14.63 13.33
N LEU A 128 -16.68 -15.85 12.81
CA LEU A 128 -16.01 -17.04 13.36
C LEU A 128 -14.63 -17.28 12.72
N GLY A 129 -14.39 -16.70 11.53
CA GLY A 129 -13.13 -16.78 10.78
C GLY A 129 -12.10 -15.77 11.26
N ILE A 130 -11.88 -14.70 10.50
CA ILE A 130 -10.78 -13.73 10.75
C ILE A 130 -10.94 -13.03 12.10
N LYS A 131 -12.16 -12.60 12.45
CA LYS A 131 -12.40 -11.94 13.74
C LYS A 131 -12.12 -12.89 14.91
N GLY A 132 -12.66 -14.11 14.84
CA GLY A 132 -12.37 -15.17 15.81
C GLY A 132 -10.88 -15.52 15.90
N PHE A 133 -10.18 -15.57 14.76
CA PHE A 133 -8.74 -15.83 14.68
C PHE A 133 -7.93 -14.78 15.46
N ILE A 134 -8.18 -13.49 15.22
CA ILE A 134 -7.38 -12.40 15.83
C ILE A 134 -7.81 -12.12 17.28
N SER A 135 -9.11 -12.12 17.56
CA SER A 135 -9.64 -11.69 18.87
C SER A 135 -9.76 -12.83 19.88
N GLN A 136 -9.85 -14.10 19.45
CA GLN A 136 -10.07 -15.25 20.34
C GLN A 136 -8.94 -16.28 20.26
N LEU A 137 -8.66 -16.82 19.07
CA LEU A 137 -7.69 -17.90 18.90
C LEU A 137 -6.27 -17.45 19.27
N LEU A 138 -5.80 -16.35 18.67
CA LEU A 138 -4.44 -15.86 18.88
C LEU A 138 -4.17 -15.49 20.36
N PRO A 139 -5.04 -14.74 21.06
CA PRO A 139 -4.82 -14.45 22.48
C PRO A 139 -4.89 -15.68 23.38
N ASN A 140 -5.77 -16.66 23.08
CA ASN A 140 -5.86 -17.90 23.87
C ASN A 140 -4.61 -18.79 23.71
N VAL A 141 -4.09 -18.90 22.48
CA VAL A 141 -2.82 -19.60 22.21
C VAL A 141 -1.65 -18.90 22.90
N PHE A 142 -1.64 -17.57 22.89
CA PHE A 142 -0.61 -16.81 23.61
C PHE A 142 -0.69 -17.01 25.14
N LYS A 143 -1.88 -16.91 25.74
CA LYS A 143 -2.10 -17.11 27.19
C LYS A 143 -1.76 -18.53 27.66
N SER A 144 -1.85 -19.53 26.78
CA SER A 144 -1.48 -20.92 27.08
C SER A 144 0.02 -21.20 26.89
N HIS A 145 0.81 -20.21 26.47
CA HIS A 145 2.24 -20.33 26.18
C HIS A 145 2.57 -21.42 25.13
N ALA A 146 1.66 -21.64 24.18
CA ALA A 146 1.85 -22.61 23.10
C ALA A 146 2.65 -21.99 21.94
N TRP A 147 3.95 -21.76 22.13
CA TRP A 147 4.82 -21.04 21.18
C TRP A 147 4.88 -21.65 19.78
N GLY A 148 4.89 -22.98 19.66
CA GLY A 148 4.89 -23.65 18.35
C GLY A 148 3.60 -23.43 17.55
N ILE A 149 2.45 -23.44 18.23
CA ILE A 149 1.16 -23.11 17.60
C ILE A 149 1.12 -21.63 17.27
N LEU A 150 1.58 -20.75 18.17
CA LEU A 150 1.65 -19.31 17.91
C LEU A 150 2.49 -19.01 16.66
N HIS A 151 3.67 -19.63 16.54
CA HIS A 151 4.52 -19.52 15.35
C HIS A 151 3.78 -19.96 14.08
N THR A 152 3.08 -21.10 14.15
CA THR A 152 2.25 -21.60 13.03
C THR A 152 1.20 -20.58 12.59
N LEU A 153 0.47 -19.97 13.54
CA LEU A 153 -0.59 -19.01 13.21
C LEU A 153 -0.04 -17.72 12.58
N LEU A 154 1.11 -17.22 13.07
CA LEU A 154 1.77 -16.03 12.53
C LEU A 154 2.38 -16.29 11.15
N GLU A 155 2.99 -17.47 10.96
CA GLU A 155 3.52 -17.91 9.68
C GLU A 155 2.40 -18.07 8.64
N MET A 156 1.29 -18.74 9.01
CA MET A 156 0.09 -18.84 8.19
C MET A 156 -0.45 -17.45 7.82
N PHE A 157 -0.48 -16.51 8.77
CA PHE A 157 -0.92 -15.16 8.48
C PHE A 157 -0.04 -14.48 7.42
N SER A 158 1.28 -14.68 7.50
CA SER A 158 2.26 -14.02 6.63
C SER A 158 2.25 -14.55 5.19
N TYR A 159 2.02 -15.85 4.99
CA TYR A 159 2.18 -16.49 3.68
C TYR A 159 0.89 -17.02 3.04
N ARG A 160 -0.26 -16.90 3.71
CA ARG A 160 -1.55 -17.44 3.21
C ARG A 160 -2.71 -16.46 3.24
N MET A 161 -2.58 -15.32 3.91
CA MET A 161 -3.65 -14.33 4.01
C MET A 161 -3.59 -13.31 2.87
N HIS A 162 -4.74 -12.92 2.35
CA HIS A 162 -4.87 -11.98 1.22
C HIS A 162 -5.68 -10.73 1.66
N HIS A 163 -6.99 -10.78 1.47
CA HIS A 163 -7.93 -9.68 1.76
C HIS A 163 -8.31 -9.63 3.24
N ILE A 164 -7.40 -9.15 4.07
CA ILE A 164 -7.67 -8.82 5.48
C ILE A 164 -7.93 -7.32 5.61
N GLN A 165 -9.05 -6.96 6.24
CA GLN A 165 -9.41 -5.56 6.45
C GLN A 165 -8.34 -4.81 7.28
N PRO A 166 -8.11 -3.50 7.04
CA PRO A 166 -7.03 -2.76 7.68
C PRO A 166 -7.03 -2.81 9.21
N HIS A 167 -8.21 -2.70 9.84
CA HIS A 167 -8.33 -2.68 11.29
C HIS A 167 -7.89 -4.01 11.95
N TYR A 168 -8.11 -5.15 11.29
CA TYR A 168 -7.63 -6.45 11.73
C TYR A 168 -6.10 -6.57 11.64
N ARG A 169 -5.49 -6.03 10.57
CA ARG A 169 -4.03 -5.97 10.44
C ARG A 169 -3.42 -5.11 11.55
N VAL A 170 -4.04 -3.97 11.88
CA VAL A 170 -3.61 -3.09 12.98
C VAL A 170 -3.75 -3.79 14.34
N GLN A 171 -4.84 -4.53 14.58
CA GLN A 171 -4.99 -5.32 15.80
C GLN A 171 -3.90 -6.39 15.95
N LEU A 172 -3.62 -7.14 14.87
CA LEU A 172 -2.51 -8.10 14.88
C LEU A 172 -1.17 -7.41 15.11
N LEU A 173 -0.91 -6.28 14.47
CA LEU A 173 0.31 -5.50 14.66
C LEU A 173 0.46 -5.05 16.13
N SER A 174 -0.62 -4.58 16.75
CA SER A 174 -0.65 -4.25 18.18
C SER A 174 -0.29 -5.46 19.05
N HIS A 175 -0.90 -6.62 18.80
CA HIS A 175 -0.54 -7.86 19.48
C HIS A 175 0.95 -8.20 19.28
N LEU A 176 1.49 -8.10 18.06
CA LEU A 176 2.90 -8.36 17.78
C LEU A 176 3.83 -7.41 18.56
N HIS A 177 3.49 -6.13 18.67
CA HIS A 177 4.26 -5.18 19.47
C HIS A 177 4.21 -5.53 20.97
N SER A 178 3.05 -5.91 21.50
CA SER A 178 2.93 -6.37 22.89
C SER A 178 3.71 -7.66 23.15
N LEU A 179 3.71 -8.60 22.19
CA LEU A 179 4.50 -9.83 22.25
C LEU A 179 6.01 -9.57 22.23
N ALA A 180 6.45 -8.58 21.43
CA ALA A 180 7.86 -8.27 21.23
C ALA A 180 8.48 -7.38 22.32
N ALA A 181 7.68 -6.70 23.14
CA ALA A 181 8.03 -5.83 24.27
C ALA A 181 9.49 -5.30 24.29
N VAL A 182 9.75 -4.19 23.59
CA VAL A 182 10.35 -2.93 24.11
C VAL A 182 10.23 -1.83 23.04
N PRO A 183 10.01 -0.56 23.45
CA PRO A 183 10.07 0.61 22.60
C PRO A 183 11.52 0.96 22.24
N GLN A 184 11.88 0.81 20.97
CA GLN A 184 12.89 1.67 20.37
C GLN A 184 12.30 2.27 19.11
N THR A 185 11.86 3.52 19.25
CA THR A 185 11.60 4.42 18.13
C THR A 185 12.92 4.62 17.39
N ASN A 186 13.21 3.75 16.44
CA ASN A 186 14.19 4.03 15.41
C ASN A 186 13.60 5.15 14.54
N GLN A 187 13.94 6.40 14.88
CA GLN A 187 13.82 7.51 13.94
C GLN A 187 15.01 7.39 12.98
N ASN A 188 14.97 6.38 12.12
CA ASN A 188 15.94 6.26 11.04
C ASN A 188 15.66 7.40 10.07
N GLN A 189 16.67 8.19 9.77
CA GLN A 189 16.67 9.10 8.62
C GLN A 189 16.68 8.23 7.35
N LEU A 190 15.50 7.69 6.98
CA LEU A 190 15.17 7.41 5.59
C LEU A 190 15.46 8.70 4.82
N HIS A 191 16.06 8.66 3.62
CA HIS A 191 16.47 9.88 2.88
C HIS A 191 15.34 10.91 2.92
N LEU A 192 15.49 11.89 3.82
CA LEU A 192 14.39 12.77 4.25
C LEU A 192 13.79 13.49 3.05
N CYS A 193 14.63 13.76 2.04
CA CYS A 193 14.30 14.49 0.83
C CYS A 193 13.10 13.92 0.05
N CYS A 194 12.81 12.62 0.17
CA CYS A 194 11.66 12.00 -0.51
C CYS A 194 10.36 12.08 0.30
N PHE A 195 10.43 12.40 1.59
CA PHE A 195 9.23 12.52 2.42
C PHE A 195 8.43 13.77 2.12
N PRO A 196 7.10 13.76 2.38
CA PRO A 196 6.31 14.98 2.46
C PRO A 196 6.97 16.03 3.37
N ALA A 197 6.94 17.30 2.96
CA ALA A 197 7.61 18.39 3.67
C ALA A 197 7.31 18.47 5.19
N PRO A 198 6.08 18.22 5.68
CA PRO A 198 5.81 18.19 7.12
C PRO A 198 6.61 17.11 7.88
N LEU A 199 6.80 15.93 7.28
CA LEU A 199 7.60 14.86 7.89
C LEU A 199 9.10 15.24 7.88
N GLN A 200 9.57 15.90 6.83
CA GLN A 200 10.95 16.41 6.80
C GLN A 200 11.20 17.42 7.92
N ALA A 201 10.25 18.34 8.14
CA ALA A 201 10.34 19.34 9.20
C ALA A 201 10.37 18.67 10.59
N PHE A 202 9.53 17.66 10.81
CA PHE A 202 9.52 16.87 12.04
C PHE A 202 10.88 16.23 12.33
N PHE A 203 11.45 15.47 11.39
CA PHE A 203 12.74 14.81 11.61
C PHE A 203 13.93 15.78 11.75
N LYS A 204 13.86 16.96 11.11
CA LYS A 204 14.87 18.02 11.31
C LYS A 204 14.81 18.62 12.72
N GLN A 205 13.60 18.79 13.26
CA GLN A 205 13.40 19.31 14.62
C GLN A 205 13.74 18.27 15.69
N ASN A 206 13.41 17.01 15.45
CA ASN A 206 13.61 15.89 16.38
C ASN A 206 14.88 15.09 16.06
N ASN A 207 16.02 15.76 15.85
CA ASN A 207 17.26 15.08 15.51
C ASN A 207 17.86 14.33 16.72
N VAL A 208 18.41 13.14 16.50
CA VAL A 208 19.06 12.32 17.53
C VAL A 208 20.57 12.28 17.26
N PRO A 209 21.42 12.62 18.25
CA PRO A 209 22.86 12.58 18.07
C PRO A 209 23.32 11.14 17.86
N GLN A 210 24.18 10.94 16.85
CA GLN A 210 24.76 9.63 16.56
C GLN A 210 26.19 9.53 17.09
N GLU A 211 26.55 8.32 17.53
CA GLU A 211 27.93 8.03 17.93
C GLU A 211 28.87 8.23 16.73
N SER A 212 30.02 8.88 16.97
CA SER A 212 30.98 9.14 15.89
C SER A 212 31.68 7.84 15.45
N ARG A 213 32.00 7.77 14.15
CA ARG A 213 32.71 6.63 13.53
C ARG A 213 34.02 6.27 14.23
N PHE A 214 34.78 7.29 14.61
CA PHE A 214 36.06 7.11 15.31
C PHE A 214 35.86 6.50 16.70
N ASN A 215 34.83 6.94 17.42
CA ASN A 215 34.49 6.37 18.73
C ASN A 215 34.07 4.91 18.61
N LEU A 216 33.22 4.58 17.64
CA LEU A 216 32.80 3.19 17.39
C LEU A 216 34.01 2.29 17.14
N LYS A 217 34.90 2.68 16.22
CA LYS A 217 36.13 1.91 15.93
C LYS A 217 37.02 1.78 17.16
N LYS A 218 37.27 2.88 17.87
CA LYS A 218 38.08 2.89 19.10
C LYS A 218 37.51 1.93 20.15
N ASN A 219 36.20 1.99 20.39
CA ASN A 219 35.51 1.14 21.36
C ASN A 219 35.62 -0.35 20.98
N VAL A 220 35.44 -0.69 19.69
CA VAL A 220 35.60 -2.07 19.22
C VAL A 220 37.04 -2.56 19.42
N GLU A 221 38.05 -1.77 19.09
CA GLU A 221 39.46 -2.15 19.28
C GLU A 221 39.87 -2.26 20.75
N GLU A 222 39.31 -1.43 21.63
CA GLU A 222 39.53 -1.50 23.07
C GLU A 222 38.86 -2.74 23.70
N GLU A 223 37.60 -3.01 23.37
CA GLU A 223 36.89 -4.20 23.85
C GLU A 223 37.50 -5.49 23.30
N TYR A 224 37.99 -5.48 22.05
CA TYR A 224 38.71 -6.61 21.49
C TYR A 224 40.09 -6.84 22.14
N ARG A 225 40.79 -5.77 22.53
CA ARG A 225 42.00 -5.87 23.38
C ARG A 225 41.68 -6.47 24.75
N LYS A 226 40.57 -6.06 25.37
CA LYS A 226 40.09 -6.65 26.62
C LYS A 226 39.79 -8.14 26.46
N TRP A 227 39.08 -8.53 25.40
CA TRP A 227 38.80 -9.93 25.07
C TRP A 227 40.09 -10.77 25.04
N LYS A 228 41.14 -10.27 24.38
CA LYS A 228 42.44 -10.97 24.30
C LYS A 228 43.21 -11.02 25.64
N SER A 229 42.95 -10.09 26.56
CA SER A 229 43.64 -10.00 27.84
C SER A 229 42.97 -10.77 28.99
N MET A 230 41.66 -11.00 28.90
CA MET A 230 40.90 -11.71 29.92
C MET A 230 41.12 -13.22 29.80
N THR A 231 41.31 -13.88 30.94
CA THR A 231 41.55 -15.34 31.01
C THR A 231 40.43 -16.11 31.71
N ASN A 232 39.65 -15.46 32.59
CA ASN A 232 38.55 -16.09 33.31
C ASN A 232 37.27 -16.10 32.46
N GLU A 233 36.78 -17.30 32.11
CA GLU A 233 35.61 -17.49 31.26
C GLU A 233 34.33 -16.84 31.82
N ASN A 234 34.09 -16.93 33.13
CA ASN A 234 32.89 -16.40 33.75
C ASN A 234 32.84 -14.86 33.69
N ASP A 235 34.00 -14.23 33.83
CA ASP A 235 34.13 -12.77 33.75
C ASP A 235 33.95 -12.30 32.31
N ILE A 236 34.51 -13.03 31.33
CA ILE A 236 34.31 -12.76 29.90
C ILE A 236 32.82 -12.86 29.55
N ILE A 237 32.16 -13.96 29.92
CA ILE A 237 30.75 -14.14 29.62
C ILE A 237 29.92 -13.02 30.26
N THR A 238 30.19 -12.68 31.51
CA THR A 238 29.41 -11.66 32.24
C THR A 238 29.63 -10.26 31.67
N HIS A 239 30.88 -9.89 31.33
CA HIS A 239 31.22 -8.60 30.75
C HIS A 239 30.60 -8.41 29.36
N PHE A 240 30.79 -9.37 28.45
CA PHE A 240 30.36 -9.25 27.04
C PHE A 240 28.87 -9.58 26.80
N SER A 241 28.14 -10.06 27.81
CA SER A 241 26.69 -10.26 27.75
C SER A 241 25.89 -9.30 28.65
N MET A 242 26.55 -8.31 29.27
CA MET A 242 25.91 -7.40 30.22
C MET A 242 24.85 -6.53 29.53
N GLN A 243 23.62 -6.55 30.05
CA GLN A 243 22.54 -5.71 29.54
C GLN A 243 22.84 -4.22 29.76
N GLY A 244 22.64 -3.40 28.73
CA GLY A 244 22.94 -1.96 28.76
C GLY A 244 24.38 -1.58 28.40
N SER A 245 25.27 -2.57 28.21
CA SER A 245 26.61 -2.33 27.65
C SER A 245 26.55 -1.99 26.14
N PRO A 246 27.57 -1.33 25.58
CA PRO A 246 27.64 -1.08 24.14
C PRO A 246 27.55 -2.39 23.34
N PRO A 247 26.62 -2.52 22.37
CA PRO A 247 26.33 -3.78 21.71
C PRO A 247 27.36 -4.11 20.61
N LEU A 248 28.60 -4.37 21.01
CA LEU A 248 29.74 -4.51 20.10
C LEU A 248 30.10 -5.96 19.76
N PHE A 249 29.44 -6.94 20.38
CA PHE A 249 29.86 -8.35 20.31
C PHE A 249 29.96 -8.93 18.89
N LEU A 250 29.05 -8.58 17.96
CA LEU A 250 29.17 -9.02 16.56
C LEU A 250 30.41 -8.44 15.86
N CYS A 251 30.80 -7.20 16.19
CA CYS A 251 32.05 -6.61 15.73
C CYS A 251 33.27 -7.35 16.30
N LEU A 252 33.18 -7.86 17.53
CA LEU A 252 34.24 -8.66 18.13
C LEU A 252 34.37 -10.02 17.45
N LEU A 253 33.26 -10.71 17.15
CA LEU A 253 33.28 -11.97 16.40
C LEU A 253 33.89 -11.76 15.00
N TRP A 254 33.55 -10.66 14.33
CA TRP A 254 34.20 -10.26 13.09
C TRP A 254 35.72 -10.10 13.25
N LYS A 255 36.17 -9.39 14.29
CA LYS A 255 37.60 -9.19 14.57
C LYS A 255 38.33 -10.50 14.88
N MET A 256 37.70 -11.42 15.62
CA MET A 256 38.23 -12.76 15.88
C MET A 256 38.43 -13.51 14.56
N LEU A 257 37.39 -13.60 13.73
CA LEU A 257 37.48 -14.28 12.44
C LEU A 257 38.50 -13.61 11.51
N LEU A 258 38.68 -12.29 11.59
CA LEU A 258 39.65 -11.58 10.76
C LEU A 258 41.12 -11.83 11.14
N GLU A 259 41.43 -11.95 12.44
CA GLU A 259 42.79 -12.16 12.93
C GLU A 259 43.16 -13.63 13.13
N THR A 260 42.24 -14.44 13.67
CA THR A 260 42.51 -15.83 14.08
C THR A 260 41.81 -16.87 13.23
N ASP A 261 40.94 -16.48 12.28
CA ASP A 261 40.14 -17.37 11.41
C ASP A 261 39.26 -18.40 12.18
N HIS A 262 39.12 -18.26 13.50
CA HIS A 262 38.29 -19.12 14.35
C HIS A 262 37.68 -18.35 15.53
N ILE A 263 36.56 -18.86 16.08
CA ILE A 263 35.89 -18.34 17.28
C ILE A 263 36.00 -19.37 18.41
N ASN A 264 36.27 -18.91 19.63
CA ASN A 264 36.36 -19.77 20.82
C ASN A 264 34.98 -20.15 21.37
N GLN A 265 34.92 -21.19 22.22
CA GLN A 265 33.67 -21.67 22.83
C GLN A 265 32.94 -20.62 23.66
N ILE A 266 33.70 -19.75 24.32
CA ILE A 266 33.19 -18.62 25.08
C ILE A 266 32.37 -17.69 24.17
N GLY A 267 32.75 -17.55 22.89
CA GLY A 267 32.04 -16.73 21.91
C GLY A 267 30.60 -17.20 21.67
N TYR A 268 30.40 -18.51 21.57
CA TYR A 268 29.06 -19.10 21.49
C TYR A 268 28.25 -18.87 22.77
N ARG A 269 28.86 -19.09 23.95
CA ARG A 269 28.19 -18.89 25.25
C ARG A 269 27.75 -17.45 25.49
N VAL A 270 28.53 -16.48 25.02
CA VAL A 270 28.14 -15.05 25.08
C VAL A 270 26.92 -14.79 24.19
N LEU A 271 26.89 -15.29 22.95
CA LEU A 271 25.72 -15.14 22.07
C LEU A 271 24.46 -15.78 22.67
N GLU A 272 24.60 -16.97 23.23
CA GLU A 272 23.52 -17.69 23.92
C GLU A 272 22.96 -16.85 25.08
N ARG A 273 23.84 -16.20 25.87
CA ARG A 273 23.44 -15.38 27.03
C ARG A 273 22.86 -14.00 26.65
N ILE A 274 23.31 -13.38 25.54
CA ILE A 274 22.73 -12.13 25.03
C ILE A 274 21.26 -12.34 24.63
N GLY A 275 20.97 -13.45 23.95
CA GLY A 275 19.64 -13.80 23.48
C GLY A 275 19.18 -13.03 22.24
N ALA A 276 18.25 -13.63 21.49
CA ALA A 276 17.83 -13.15 20.17
C ALA A 276 17.28 -11.71 20.15
N ARG A 277 16.61 -11.27 21.23
CA ARG A 277 16.03 -9.91 21.32
C ARG A 277 17.11 -8.84 21.39
N ALA A 278 18.08 -8.98 22.31
CA ALA A 278 19.15 -8.00 22.46
C ALA A 278 20.15 -8.05 21.30
N LEU A 279 20.30 -9.22 20.66
CA LEU A 279 21.18 -9.42 19.51
C LEU A 279 20.91 -8.45 18.34
N VAL A 280 19.66 -8.00 18.14
CA VAL A 280 19.32 -7.03 17.09
C VAL A 280 20.06 -5.70 17.26
N ALA A 281 20.32 -5.27 18.51
CA ALA A 281 21.14 -4.09 18.76
C ALA A 281 22.59 -4.31 18.31
N HIS A 282 23.13 -5.51 18.52
CA HIS A 282 24.47 -5.88 18.05
C HIS A 282 24.54 -5.93 16.53
N VAL A 283 23.52 -6.46 15.84
CA VAL A 283 23.46 -6.45 14.37
C VAL A 283 23.40 -5.02 13.82
N ARG A 284 22.70 -4.11 14.50
CA ARG A 284 22.60 -2.70 14.11
C ARG A 284 23.95 -2.00 14.19
N THR A 285 24.63 -2.09 15.33
CA THR A 285 25.96 -1.49 15.51
C THR A 285 27.01 -2.18 14.63
N PHE A 286 26.86 -3.49 14.39
CA PHE A 286 27.71 -4.21 13.44
C PHE A 286 27.54 -3.71 12.01
N ALA A 287 26.32 -3.36 11.58
CA ALA A 287 26.10 -2.75 10.27
C ALA A 287 26.84 -1.41 10.14
N ASP A 288 26.80 -0.55 11.16
CA ASP A 288 27.55 0.71 11.17
C ASP A 288 29.07 0.48 11.13
N PHE A 289 29.55 -0.54 11.86
CA PHE A 289 30.95 -0.93 11.88
C PHE A 289 31.43 -1.50 10.53
N LEU A 290 30.62 -2.32 9.85
CA LEU A 290 30.94 -2.84 8.52
C LEU A 290 31.12 -1.71 7.50
N VAL A 291 30.25 -0.70 7.52
CA VAL A 291 30.39 0.45 6.61
C VAL A 291 31.71 1.18 6.85
N TYR A 292 32.11 1.34 8.11
CA TYR A 292 33.41 1.93 8.44
C TYR A 292 34.60 1.08 7.94
N GLU A 293 34.61 -0.22 8.20
CA GLU A 293 35.69 -1.13 7.78
C GLU A 293 35.83 -1.15 6.25
N PHE A 294 34.72 -1.24 5.51
CA PHE A 294 34.75 -1.25 4.05
C PHE A 294 35.11 0.12 3.46
N SER A 295 34.72 1.22 4.11
CA SER A 295 35.07 2.58 3.67
C SER A 295 36.55 2.92 3.86
N THR A 296 37.25 2.25 4.78
CA THR A 296 38.65 2.52 5.13
C THR A 296 39.62 1.43 4.64
N SER A 297 39.09 0.35 4.05
CA SER A 297 39.90 -0.77 3.57
C SER A 297 40.77 -0.40 2.37
N ALA A 298 42.06 -0.74 2.44
CA ALA A 298 42.93 -0.77 1.26
C ALA A 298 42.45 -1.94 0.37
N GLY A 299 42.03 -1.65 -0.87
CA GLY A 299 41.43 -2.64 -1.77
C GLY A 299 42.31 -3.87 -2.05
N GLY A 300 41.77 -4.84 -2.80
CA GLY A 300 42.49 -6.07 -3.16
C GLY A 300 42.21 -7.24 -2.20
N GLN A 301 43.25 -7.87 -1.66
CA GLN A 301 43.13 -9.07 -0.82
C GLN A 301 42.40 -8.81 0.50
N GLN A 302 42.66 -7.67 1.15
CA GLN A 302 42.01 -7.31 2.42
C GLN A 302 40.49 -7.21 2.28
N LEU A 303 40.02 -6.53 1.23
CA LEU A 303 38.59 -6.40 0.93
C LEU A 303 37.96 -7.77 0.63
N ASN A 304 38.65 -8.64 -0.11
CA ASN A 304 38.16 -9.99 -0.39
C ASN A 304 38.03 -10.83 0.89
N LYS A 305 39.00 -10.74 1.80
CA LYS A 305 38.94 -11.43 3.11
C LYS A 305 37.78 -10.92 3.96
N CYS A 306 37.54 -9.60 4.00
CA CYS A 306 36.34 -9.05 4.65
C CYS A 306 35.05 -9.65 4.08
N ILE A 307 34.94 -9.78 2.75
CA ILE A 307 33.73 -10.31 2.13
C ILE A 307 33.57 -11.81 2.41
N GLU A 308 34.66 -12.57 2.41
CA GLU A 308 34.65 -13.99 2.78
C GLU A 308 34.14 -14.18 4.21
N ILE A 309 34.74 -13.47 5.19
CA ILE A 309 34.34 -13.54 6.59
C ILE A 309 32.88 -13.12 6.78
N LEU A 310 32.43 -12.07 6.07
CA LEU A 310 31.04 -11.63 6.13
C LEU A 310 30.06 -12.72 5.70
N ASN A 311 30.38 -13.42 4.62
CA ASN A 311 29.57 -14.54 4.14
C ASN A 311 29.66 -15.74 5.09
N ASP A 312 30.83 -16.01 5.64
CA ASP A 312 31.03 -17.06 6.64
C ASP A 312 30.17 -16.81 7.88
N MET A 313 30.11 -15.58 8.39
CA MET A 313 29.25 -15.24 9.53
C MET A 313 27.77 -15.53 9.27
N VAL A 314 27.31 -15.44 8.01
CA VAL A 314 25.91 -15.68 7.62
C VAL A 314 25.64 -17.16 7.34
N TRP A 315 26.44 -17.78 6.46
CA TRP A 315 26.15 -19.11 5.91
C TRP A 315 26.88 -20.25 6.62
N LYS A 316 28.11 -20.01 7.08
CA LYS A 316 28.98 -21.02 7.69
C LYS A 316 28.82 -21.11 9.20
N TYR A 317 28.87 -19.97 9.90
CA TYR A 317 28.72 -19.89 11.36
C TYR A 317 27.27 -19.60 11.80
N ASN A 318 26.41 -19.14 10.88
CA ASN A 318 24.99 -18.85 11.13
C ASN A 318 24.76 -17.87 12.29
N ILE A 319 25.64 -16.87 12.46
CA ILE A 319 25.58 -15.85 13.52
C ILE A 319 24.41 -14.88 13.28
N VAL A 320 24.12 -14.56 12.02
CA VAL A 320 23.00 -13.70 11.64
C VAL A 320 22.43 -14.14 10.30
N THR A 321 21.10 -14.09 10.14
CA THR A 321 20.46 -14.43 8.87
C THR A 321 20.63 -13.31 7.84
N LEU A 322 20.68 -13.66 6.56
CA LEU A 322 20.87 -12.73 5.44
C LEU A 322 19.85 -11.58 5.46
N ASP A 323 18.56 -11.92 5.58
CA ASP A 323 17.45 -10.97 5.60
C ASP A 323 17.55 -9.98 6.77
N ARG A 324 17.97 -10.46 7.95
CA ARG A 324 18.12 -9.61 9.15
C ARG A 324 19.27 -8.63 8.98
N LEU A 325 20.42 -9.09 8.49
CA LEU A 325 21.60 -8.26 8.29
C LEU A 325 21.36 -7.19 7.22
N ILE A 326 20.79 -7.58 6.07
CA ILE A 326 20.48 -6.64 4.98
C ILE A 326 19.43 -5.63 5.39
N LEU A 327 18.39 -6.04 6.12
CA LEU A 327 17.40 -5.10 6.65
C LEU A 327 18.06 -4.05 7.57
N CYS A 328 18.98 -4.48 8.44
CA CYS A 328 19.73 -3.56 9.30
C CYS A 328 20.58 -2.57 8.49
N LEU A 329 21.30 -3.03 7.46
CA LEU A 329 22.09 -2.21 6.54
C LEU A 329 21.22 -1.19 5.76
N ALA A 330 20.09 -1.64 5.20
CA ALA A 330 19.18 -0.80 4.43
C ALA A 330 18.49 0.29 5.28
N LEU A 331 18.35 0.06 6.59
CA LEU A 331 17.75 0.99 7.54
C LEU A 331 18.77 1.89 8.26
N ARG A 332 20.00 2.02 7.73
CA ARG A 332 21.01 2.96 8.25
C ARG A 332 20.86 4.35 7.63
N SER A 333 21.36 5.35 8.35
CA SER A 333 21.31 6.78 8.00
C SER A 333 22.67 7.29 7.50
N HIS A 334 23.41 6.45 6.77
CA HIS A 334 24.68 6.89 6.18
C HIS A 334 24.41 7.90 5.06
N GLU A 335 25.37 8.82 4.86
CA GLU A 335 25.27 9.88 3.85
C GLU A 335 26.43 9.78 2.84
N GLY A 336 26.19 10.22 1.61
CA GLY A 336 27.21 10.30 0.56
C GLY A 336 27.91 8.97 0.25
N ASN A 337 29.24 8.95 0.32
CA ASN A 337 30.05 7.76 -0.02
C ASN A 337 29.82 6.59 0.95
N GLU A 338 29.48 6.86 2.21
CA GLU A 338 29.20 5.80 3.17
C GLU A 338 27.93 5.03 2.84
N ALA A 339 26.91 5.74 2.36
CA ALA A 339 25.69 5.11 1.87
C ALA A 339 25.98 4.21 0.66
N GLN A 340 26.87 4.66 -0.25
CA GLN A 340 27.31 3.86 -1.39
C GLN A 340 28.04 2.59 -0.93
N VAL A 341 28.94 2.69 0.05
CA VAL A 341 29.63 1.53 0.64
C VAL A 341 28.63 0.58 1.30
N CYS A 342 27.68 1.11 2.07
CA CYS A 342 26.62 0.30 2.70
C CYS A 342 25.83 -0.52 1.67
N TYR A 343 25.39 0.12 0.59
CA TYR A 343 24.62 -0.55 -0.45
C TYR A 343 25.48 -1.48 -1.33
N PHE A 344 26.76 -1.17 -1.46
CA PHE A 344 27.74 -2.09 -2.05
C PHE A 344 27.90 -3.36 -1.20
N ILE A 345 27.96 -3.25 0.13
CA ILE A 345 27.96 -4.42 1.04
C ILE A 345 26.69 -5.27 0.83
N ILE A 346 25.51 -4.63 0.71
CA ILE A 346 24.25 -5.34 0.40
C ILE A 346 24.36 -6.10 -0.93
N GLN A 347 24.86 -5.45 -1.98
CA GLN A 347 25.04 -6.10 -3.28
C GLN A 347 26.00 -7.30 -3.20
N LEU A 348 27.09 -7.17 -2.45
CA LEU A 348 28.07 -8.23 -2.25
C LEU A 348 27.47 -9.44 -1.54
N LEU A 349 26.71 -9.23 -0.46
CA LEU A 349 26.00 -10.28 0.28
C LEU A 349 25.00 -11.04 -0.59
N LEU A 350 24.36 -10.35 -1.54
CA LEU A 350 23.31 -10.93 -2.38
C LEU A 350 23.86 -11.65 -3.62
N LEU A 351 24.91 -11.12 -4.25
CA LEU A 351 25.34 -11.54 -5.57
C LEU A 351 26.71 -12.20 -5.63
N LYS A 352 27.63 -11.89 -4.71
CA LYS A 352 28.99 -12.44 -4.78
C LYS A 352 29.03 -13.93 -4.42
N PRO A 353 28.43 -14.40 -3.31
CA PRO A 353 28.36 -15.83 -3.04
C PRO A 353 27.32 -16.52 -3.94
N ASN A 354 27.47 -17.83 -4.10
CA ASN A 354 26.47 -18.64 -4.82
C ASN A 354 25.29 -19.04 -3.92
N ASP A 355 25.46 -18.94 -2.60
CA ASP A 355 24.49 -19.39 -1.60
C ASP A 355 23.07 -18.87 -1.82
N PHE A 356 22.91 -17.56 -1.94
CA PHE A 356 21.58 -16.96 -2.07
C PHE A 356 21.04 -17.09 -3.50
N ARG A 357 21.89 -16.90 -4.51
CA ARG A 357 21.49 -17.02 -5.93
C ARG A 357 20.97 -18.41 -6.27
N ASN A 358 21.63 -19.46 -5.80
CA ASN A 358 21.20 -20.84 -6.03
C ASN A 358 19.85 -21.13 -5.34
N ARG A 359 19.69 -20.69 -4.09
CA ARG A 359 18.43 -20.82 -3.33
C ARG A 359 17.27 -20.15 -4.06
N VAL A 360 17.46 -18.91 -4.53
CA VAL A 360 16.42 -18.17 -5.27
C VAL A 360 16.11 -18.82 -6.61
N SER A 361 17.14 -19.16 -7.40
CA SER A 361 16.98 -19.79 -8.72
C SER A 361 16.18 -21.10 -8.63
N ASP A 362 16.58 -22.01 -7.73
CA ASP A 362 15.91 -23.30 -7.55
C ASP A 362 14.49 -23.13 -7.02
N PHE A 363 14.30 -22.26 -6.03
CA PHE A 363 12.98 -22.01 -5.44
C PHE A 363 12.00 -21.46 -6.48
N VAL A 364 12.41 -20.49 -7.30
CA VAL A 364 11.59 -19.88 -8.36
C VAL A 364 11.26 -20.86 -9.48
N LYS A 365 12.21 -21.73 -9.83
CA LYS A 365 12.06 -22.72 -10.89
C LYS A 365 11.12 -23.86 -10.50
N GLU A 366 11.23 -24.39 -9.27
CA GLU A 366 10.54 -25.61 -8.85
C GLU A 366 9.15 -25.36 -8.22
N ASN A 367 8.87 -24.14 -7.77
CA ASN A 367 7.65 -23.78 -7.05
C ASN A 367 6.77 -22.78 -7.78
N SER A 368 5.49 -22.74 -7.40
CA SER A 368 4.51 -21.78 -7.90
C SER A 368 3.81 -21.06 -6.74
N PRO A 369 3.39 -19.79 -6.91
CA PRO A 369 2.78 -18.99 -5.85
C PRO A 369 1.31 -19.31 -5.57
N GLU A 370 0.58 -19.96 -6.50
CA GLU A 370 -0.86 -20.26 -6.36
C GLU A 370 -1.14 -21.41 -5.37
N HIS A 371 -0.80 -21.20 -4.10
CA HIS A 371 -0.87 -22.23 -3.06
C HIS A 371 -2.30 -22.80 -2.87
N TRP A 372 -3.34 -22.03 -3.17
CA TRP A 372 -4.74 -22.45 -3.09
C TRP A 372 -5.11 -23.51 -4.13
N LEU A 373 -4.34 -23.62 -5.23
CA LEU A 373 -4.50 -24.65 -6.26
C LEU A 373 -3.60 -25.87 -6.03
N GLN A 374 -2.67 -25.81 -5.07
CA GLN A 374 -1.69 -26.87 -4.83
C GLN A 374 -2.20 -27.90 -3.82
N HIS A 375 -1.73 -29.14 -3.98
CA HIS A 375 -2.00 -30.26 -3.08
C HIS A 375 -0.72 -30.82 -2.41
N ASP A 376 0.46 -30.48 -2.95
CA ASP A 376 1.76 -31.06 -2.63
C ASP A 376 2.78 -30.03 -2.11
N TRP A 377 2.34 -28.85 -1.69
CA TRP A 377 3.20 -27.77 -1.21
C TRP A 377 4.20 -28.24 -0.14
N HIS A 378 3.73 -29.01 0.85
CA HIS A 378 4.60 -29.50 1.92
C HIS A 378 5.77 -30.35 1.41
N THR A 379 5.55 -31.18 0.38
CA THR A 379 6.61 -31.99 -0.22
C THR A 379 7.66 -31.11 -0.88
N LYS A 380 7.25 -30.11 -1.66
CA LYS A 380 8.18 -29.17 -2.32
C LYS A 380 8.92 -28.30 -1.31
N HIS A 381 8.22 -27.85 -0.28
CA HIS A 381 8.80 -27.10 0.85
C HIS A 381 9.87 -27.91 1.59
N MET A 382 9.61 -29.19 1.86
CA MET A 382 10.60 -30.09 2.46
C MET A 382 11.78 -30.37 1.53
N ASN A 383 11.57 -30.46 0.21
CA ASN A 383 12.67 -30.62 -0.75
C ASN A 383 13.62 -29.40 -0.72
N TYR A 384 13.07 -28.19 -0.65
CA TYR A 384 13.86 -26.97 -0.48
C TYR A 384 14.68 -27.01 0.81
N HIS A 385 14.05 -27.29 1.96
CA HIS A 385 14.73 -27.29 3.26
C HIS A 385 15.74 -28.44 3.42
N LYS A 386 15.54 -29.56 2.75
CA LYS A 386 16.53 -30.65 2.67
C LYS A 386 17.75 -30.26 1.84
N LYS A 387 17.54 -29.55 0.72
CA LYS A 387 18.62 -29.07 -0.15
C LYS A 387 19.38 -27.89 0.47
N TYR A 388 18.65 -27.00 1.15
CA TYR A 388 19.16 -25.78 1.74
C TYR A 388 18.69 -25.63 3.21
N PRO A 389 19.26 -26.40 4.15
CA PRO A 389 18.90 -26.30 5.56
C PRO A 389 19.15 -24.89 6.13
N GLU A 390 18.20 -24.38 6.90
CA GLU A 390 18.32 -23.09 7.60
C GLU A 390 18.62 -23.33 9.09
N LYS A 391 19.81 -22.92 9.52
CA LYS A 391 20.32 -23.02 10.89
C LYS A 391 20.02 -21.72 11.64
N LEU A 392 19.11 -21.75 12.61
CA LEU A 392 18.55 -20.57 13.30
C LEU A 392 19.08 -20.37 14.73
N TYR A 393 19.83 -21.33 15.28
CA TYR A 393 20.32 -21.34 16.67
C TYR A 393 21.86 -21.41 16.73
N PHE A 394 22.54 -20.75 15.78
CA PHE A 394 24.01 -20.70 15.70
C PHE A 394 24.68 -22.08 15.58
N GLU A 395 24.01 -23.05 14.96
CA GLU A 395 24.51 -24.43 14.86
C GLU A 395 25.86 -24.51 14.14
N GLY A 396 26.03 -23.75 13.06
CA GLY A 396 27.31 -23.69 12.34
C GLY A 396 28.47 -23.19 13.22
N LEU A 397 28.22 -22.26 14.14
CA LEU A 397 29.20 -21.80 15.11
C LEU A 397 29.54 -22.89 16.13
N ALA A 398 28.54 -23.51 16.73
CA ALA A 398 28.77 -24.53 17.75
C ALA A 398 29.46 -25.79 17.21
N GLU A 399 29.22 -26.13 15.94
CA GLU A 399 29.91 -27.24 15.25
C GLU A 399 31.39 -26.94 14.99
N GLN A 400 31.76 -25.67 14.75
CA GLN A 400 33.12 -25.28 14.35
C GLN A 400 34.01 -24.82 15.50
N VAL A 401 33.41 -24.50 16.64
CA VAL A 401 34.13 -24.19 17.88
C VAL A 401 34.91 -25.43 18.37
N ASN A 402 36.07 -25.22 19.01
CA ASN A 402 36.84 -26.28 19.66
C ASN A 402 36.88 -26.06 21.19
N PRO A 403 36.37 -26.99 22.02
CA PRO A 403 35.66 -28.22 21.65
C PRO A 403 34.23 -27.94 21.12
N PRO A 404 33.71 -28.75 20.17
CA PRO A 404 32.37 -28.54 19.62
C PRO A 404 31.28 -28.58 20.69
N VAL A 405 30.34 -27.64 20.63
CA VAL A 405 29.20 -27.59 21.55
C VAL A 405 28.06 -28.38 20.94
N GLN A 406 27.66 -29.49 21.57
CA GLN A 406 26.48 -30.22 21.14
C GLN A 406 25.22 -29.41 21.47
N ILE A 407 24.52 -28.94 20.43
CA ILE A 407 23.20 -28.30 20.58
C ILE A 407 22.12 -29.27 20.08
N GLN A 408 21.04 -29.40 20.83
CA GLN A 408 19.80 -30.05 20.36
C GLN A 408 18.63 -29.07 20.48
N PRO A 409 18.60 -28.00 19.65
CA PRO A 409 17.55 -27.01 19.75
C PRO A 409 16.22 -27.63 19.28
N GLN A 410 15.15 -27.31 20.02
CA GLN A 410 13.79 -27.65 19.60
C GLN A 410 13.29 -26.56 18.64
N TYR A 411 13.21 -26.90 17.36
CA TYR A 411 12.67 -25.98 16.35
C TYR A 411 11.16 -25.79 16.51
N LEU A 412 10.71 -24.58 16.18
CA LEU A 412 9.28 -24.29 16.03
C LEU A 412 8.78 -24.74 14.64
N PRO A 413 7.48 -25.02 14.49
CA PRO A 413 6.92 -25.52 13.23
C PRO A 413 7.06 -24.51 12.09
N ILE A 414 7.66 -24.91 10.96
CA ILE A 414 7.80 -24.11 9.73
C ILE A 414 7.05 -24.83 8.60
N TYR A 415 6.00 -24.22 8.06
CA TYR A 415 5.17 -24.81 7.00
C TYR A 415 5.37 -24.15 5.62
N PHE A 416 5.78 -22.88 5.60
CA PHE A 416 5.72 -22.05 4.41
C PHE A 416 7.01 -21.25 4.18
N GLY A 417 7.56 -20.68 5.24
CA GLY A 417 8.67 -19.74 5.18
C GLY A 417 9.99 -20.40 4.76
N ASN A 418 10.82 -19.57 4.14
CA ASN A 418 12.24 -19.80 3.90
C ASN A 418 12.94 -18.43 3.74
N VAL A 419 14.27 -18.43 3.69
CA VAL A 419 15.07 -17.20 3.58
C VAL A 419 14.76 -16.41 2.31
N CYS A 420 14.38 -17.05 1.21
CA CYS A 420 14.00 -16.36 -0.03
C CYS A 420 12.72 -15.53 0.17
N LEU A 421 11.67 -16.13 0.72
CA LEU A 421 10.40 -15.46 0.98
C LEU A 421 10.51 -14.42 2.11
N ARG A 422 11.31 -14.69 3.15
CA ARG A 422 11.59 -13.70 4.22
C ARG A 422 12.37 -12.49 3.72
N PHE A 423 13.22 -12.67 2.71
CA PHE A 423 13.97 -11.57 2.10
C PHE A 423 13.10 -10.70 1.19
N LEU A 424 12.02 -11.20 0.60
CA LEU A 424 11.25 -10.47 -0.40
C LEU A 424 10.70 -9.11 0.09
N PRO A 425 10.11 -8.98 1.30
CA PRO A 425 9.74 -7.66 1.85
C PRO A 425 10.94 -6.74 2.12
N VAL A 426 12.11 -7.32 2.41
CA VAL A 426 13.36 -6.54 2.56
C VAL A 426 13.86 -6.08 1.20
N PHE A 427 13.65 -6.88 0.15
CA PHE A 427 14.06 -6.55 -1.21
C PHE A 427 13.34 -5.31 -1.72
N ASP A 428 12.04 -5.16 -1.40
CA ASP A 428 11.28 -3.93 -1.68
C ASP A 428 11.96 -2.68 -1.11
N ILE A 429 12.38 -2.76 0.16
CA ILE A 429 13.08 -1.67 0.86
C ILE A 429 14.44 -1.40 0.22
N VAL A 430 15.19 -2.45 -0.10
CA VAL A 430 16.51 -2.35 -0.75
C VAL A 430 16.39 -1.63 -2.10
N ILE A 431 15.41 -1.98 -2.93
CA ILE A 431 15.17 -1.30 -4.22
C ILE A 431 14.89 0.19 -3.97
N HIS A 432 14.01 0.52 -3.02
CA HIS A 432 13.70 1.91 -2.66
C HIS A 432 14.95 2.69 -2.23
N ARG A 433 15.81 2.11 -1.40
CA ARG A 433 17.08 2.74 -1.00
C ARG A 433 18.00 2.99 -2.21
N PHE A 434 18.07 2.04 -3.13
CA PHE A 434 18.90 2.16 -4.34
C PHE A 434 18.34 3.19 -5.33
N LEU A 435 17.02 3.39 -5.36
CA LEU A 435 16.39 4.44 -6.17
C LEU A 435 16.73 5.84 -5.64
N GLU A 436 16.85 6.01 -4.34
CA GLU A 436 17.19 7.30 -3.71
C GLU A 436 18.64 7.73 -3.98
N LEU A 437 19.57 6.77 -4.06
CA LEU A 437 20.99 7.04 -4.22
C LEU A 437 21.47 6.88 -5.68
N LEU A 438 21.58 8.00 -6.40
CA LEU A 438 21.86 8.03 -7.85
C LEU A 438 23.08 7.20 -8.31
N PRO A 439 24.24 7.20 -7.63
CA PRO A 439 25.41 6.42 -8.06
C PRO A 439 25.20 4.90 -8.10
N VAL A 440 24.17 4.38 -7.40
CA VAL A 440 23.93 2.94 -7.18
C VAL A 440 22.96 2.35 -8.23
N SER A 441 22.71 3.08 -9.32
CA SER A 441 21.76 2.66 -10.37
C SER A 441 22.13 1.34 -11.06
N LYS A 442 23.40 1.16 -11.46
CA LYS A 442 23.83 -0.05 -12.19
C LYS A 442 23.77 -1.32 -11.34
N SER A 443 24.07 -1.19 -10.05
CA SER A 443 23.95 -2.30 -9.09
C SER A 443 22.50 -2.74 -8.91
N LEU A 444 21.54 -1.80 -8.96
CA LEU A 444 20.11 -2.13 -8.91
C LEU A 444 19.69 -2.96 -10.14
N GLU A 445 20.12 -2.59 -11.33
CA GLU A 445 19.85 -3.37 -12.55
C GLU A 445 20.37 -4.81 -12.42
N THR A 446 21.58 -4.97 -11.89
CA THR A 446 22.21 -6.28 -11.68
C THR A 446 21.44 -7.13 -10.67
N LEU A 447 20.92 -6.51 -9.60
CA LEU A 447 20.08 -7.19 -8.61
C LEU A 447 18.78 -7.68 -9.24
N LEU A 448 18.12 -6.84 -10.05
CA LEU A 448 16.90 -7.21 -10.76
C LEU A 448 17.13 -8.35 -11.76
N ASP A 449 18.29 -8.41 -12.40
CA ASP A 449 18.63 -9.50 -13.32
C ASP A 449 18.77 -10.87 -12.64
N HIS A 450 19.38 -10.91 -11.46
CA HIS A 450 19.65 -12.18 -10.77
C HIS A 450 18.51 -12.60 -9.83
N LEU A 451 17.87 -11.62 -9.17
CA LEU A 451 16.91 -11.87 -8.09
C LEU A 451 15.49 -11.39 -8.42
N GLY A 452 15.29 -10.68 -9.54
CA GLY A 452 13.97 -10.18 -9.93
C GLY A 452 12.92 -11.28 -10.12
N GLY A 453 13.33 -12.50 -10.49
CA GLY A 453 12.44 -13.65 -10.58
C GLY A 453 11.76 -14.03 -9.26
N LEU A 454 12.30 -13.58 -8.11
CA LEU A 454 11.71 -13.83 -6.80
C LEU A 454 10.34 -13.13 -6.63
N TYR A 455 10.09 -12.05 -7.38
CA TYR A 455 8.80 -11.34 -7.38
C TYR A 455 7.62 -12.20 -7.86
N LYS A 456 7.88 -13.38 -8.43
CA LYS A 456 6.87 -14.41 -8.69
C LYS A 456 6.04 -14.75 -7.45
N PHE A 457 6.63 -14.70 -6.26
CA PHE A 457 5.96 -15.00 -4.98
C PHE A 457 5.57 -13.76 -4.19
N HIS A 458 5.70 -12.57 -4.77
CA HIS A 458 5.28 -11.34 -4.12
C HIS A 458 3.74 -11.32 -4.04
N ASP A 459 3.19 -10.91 -2.90
CA ASP A 459 1.75 -10.92 -2.65
C ASP A 459 1.01 -9.80 -3.41
N ARG A 460 1.65 -8.63 -3.56
CA ARG A 460 1.13 -7.45 -4.26
C ARG A 460 2.10 -6.78 -5.26
N PRO A 461 2.53 -7.50 -6.32
CA PRO A 461 3.56 -7.02 -7.25
C PRO A 461 3.13 -5.77 -8.03
N VAL A 462 1.86 -5.67 -8.45
CA VAL A 462 1.37 -4.48 -9.19
C VAL A 462 1.24 -3.29 -8.26
N THR A 463 0.72 -3.49 -7.04
CA THR A 463 0.62 -2.44 -6.01
C THR A 463 1.99 -1.93 -5.60
N TYR A 464 2.98 -2.82 -5.45
CA TYR A 464 4.37 -2.45 -5.18
C TYR A 464 4.93 -1.54 -6.28
N LEU A 465 4.77 -1.92 -7.55
CA LEU A 465 5.20 -1.10 -8.68
C LEU A 465 4.47 0.25 -8.71
N TYR A 466 3.15 0.25 -8.52
CA TYR A 466 2.35 1.48 -8.47
C TYR A 466 2.90 2.45 -7.42
N ASN A 467 3.07 1.99 -6.18
CA ASN A 467 3.60 2.82 -5.09
C ASN A 467 5.02 3.31 -5.39
N THR A 468 5.88 2.43 -5.91
CA THR A 468 7.28 2.75 -6.19
C THR A 468 7.40 3.79 -7.30
N LEU A 469 6.70 3.60 -8.41
CA LEU A 469 6.70 4.54 -9.54
C LEU A 469 6.06 5.88 -9.19
N HIS A 470 4.96 5.84 -8.43
CA HIS A 470 4.26 7.05 -8.02
C HIS A 470 5.10 7.87 -7.03
N TYR A 471 5.68 7.22 -6.02
CA TYR A 471 6.46 7.89 -4.98
C TYR A 471 7.80 8.41 -5.51
N TYR A 472 8.49 7.65 -6.35
CA TYR A 472 9.79 8.01 -6.92
C TYR A 472 9.72 8.64 -8.31
N GLU A 473 8.59 9.24 -8.71
CA GLU A 473 8.42 9.86 -10.04
C GLU A 473 9.57 10.83 -10.35
N ARG A 474 9.90 11.72 -9.40
CA ARG A 474 11.01 12.69 -9.54
C ARG A 474 12.36 12.02 -9.78
N HIS A 475 12.61 10.89 -9.11
CA HIS A 475 13.86 10.15 -9.20
C HIS A 475 13.93 9.25 -10.44
N LEU A 476 12.79 8.89 -11.04
CA LEU A 476 12.70 7.95 -12.15
C LEU A 476 12.40 8.60 -13.49
N ARG A 477 11.97 9.87 -13.51
CA ARG A 477 11.63 10.64 -14.71
C ARG A 477 12.72 10.57 -15.77
N ASP A 478 13.96 10.86 -15.38
CA ASP A 478 15.11 10.91 -16.29
C ASP A 478 15.84 9.56 -16.40
N ARG A 479 15.48 8.57 -15.55
CA ARG A 479 16.08 7.22 -15.53
C ARG A 479 15.14 6.19 -16.14
N THR A 480 14.73 6.44 -17.39
CA THR A 480 13.72 5.64 -18.10
C THR A 480 14.12 4.16 -18.25
N ASN A 481 15.41 3.86 -18.48
CA ASN A 481 15.90 2.48 -18.58
C ASN A 481 15.73 1.71 -17.27
N LEU A 482 16.12 2.32 -16.14
CA LEU A 482 15.96 1.71 -14.82
C LEU A 482 14.48 1.49 -14.49
N LYS A 483 13.64 2.48 -14.81
CA LYS A 483 12.19 2.42 -14.64
C LYS A 483 11.58 1.23 -15.40
N ARG A 484 11.92 1.08 -16.68
CA ARG A 484 11.49 -0.07 -17.50
C ARG A 484 12.04 -1.39 -16.97
N LYS A 485 13.32 -1.44 -16.59
CA LYS A 485 13.96 -2.63 -16.02
C LYS A 485 13.22 -3.14 -14.79
N LEU A 486 12.87 -2.25 -13.87
CA LEU A 486 12.11 -2.58 -12.66
C LEU A 486 10.73 -3.16 -13.01
N VAL A 487 9.96 -2.46 -13.85
CA VAL A 487 8.62 -2.89 -14.26
C VAL A 487 8.66 -4.25 -14.96
N HIS A 488 9.61 -4.44 -15.89
CA HIS A 488 9.75 -5.69 -16.64
C HIS A 488 10.26 -6.85 -15.78
N ALA A 489 11.17 -6.60 -14.83
CA ALA A 489 11.66 -7.64 -13.93
C ALA A 489 10.53 -8.16 -13.02
N VAL A 490 9.75 -7.25 -12.43
CA VAL A 490 8.65 -7.61 -11.52
C VAL A 490 7.49 -8.24 -12.28
N ILE A 491 6.94 -7.60 -13.32
CA ILE A 491 5.81 -8.15 -14.10
C ILE A 491 6.23 -9.41 -14.86
N GLY A 492 7.45 -9.42 -15.42
CA GLY A 492 7.98 -10.55 -16.18
C GLY A 492 8.19 -11.80 -15.33
N SER A 493 8.37 -11.67 -14.01
CA SER A 493 8.47 -12.82 -13.10
C SER A 493 7.18 -13.65 -13.02
N LEU A 494 6.03 -13.07 -13.42
CA LEU A 494 4.70 -13.69 -13.35
C LEU A 494 4.20 -14.20 -14.71
N LYS A 495 5.00 -14.09 -15.78
CA LYS A 495 4.58 -14.39 -17.16
C LYS A 495 4.11 -15.84 -17.37
N ASP A 496 4.67 -16.79 -16.60
CA ASP A 496 4.34 -18.22 -16.70
C ASP A 496 3.21 -18.62 -15.74
N ASN A 497 2.83 -17.72 -14.83
CA ASN A 497 1.85 -17.93 -13.77
C ASN A 497 0.52 -17.22 -14.03
N ARG A 498 0.55 -16.17 -14.85
CA ARG A 498 -0.62 -15.37 -15.24
C ARG A 498 -0.88 -15.50 -16.73
N LEU A 499 -2.17 -15.47 -17.10
CA LEU A 499 -2.59 -15.52 -18.50
C LEU A 499 -2.07 -14.32 -19.29
N GLN A 500 -1.83 -14.49 -20.59
CA GLN A 500 -1.41 -13.39 -21.45
C GLN A 500 -2.46 -12.26 -21.46
N GLY A 501 -1.99 -11.02 -21.54
CA GLY A 501 -2.85 -9.83 -21.48
C GLY A 501 -3.33 -9.45 -20.06
N TRP A 502 -2.83 -10.10 -18.99
CA TRP A 502 -3.26 -9.78 -17.63
C TRP A 502 -2.82 -8.39 -17.11
N CYS A 503 -1.76 -7.79 -17.66
CA CYS A 503 -1.20 -6.53 -17.17
C CYS A 503 -0.86 -5.55 -18.30
N LEU A 504 0.35 -5.63 -18.86
CA LEU A 504 0.81 -4.73 -19.92
C LEU A 504 0.00 -4.91 -21.21
N SER A 505 -0.33 -3.80 -21.89
CA SER A 505 -1.04 -3.84 -23.16
C SER A 505 -0.21 -4.47 -24.26
N GLU A 506 -0.90 -5.04 -25.25
CA GLU A 506 -0.24 -5.66 -26.41
C GLU A 506 0.64 -4.64 -27.17
N THR A 507 0.18 -3.40 -27.30
CA THR A 507 0.94 -2.32 -27.93
C THR A 507 2.23 -2.00 -27.15
N TYR A 508 2.14 -1.94 -25.81
CA TYR A 508 3.31 -1.70 -24.97
C TYR A 508 4.34 -2.84 -25.11
N LEU A 509 3.88 -4.10 -25.09
CA LEU A 509 4.76 -5.25 -25.25
C LEU A 509 5.46 -5.29 -26.62
N LYS A 510 4.79 -4.84 -27.69
CA LYS A 510 5.38 -4.80 -29.05
C LYS A 510 6.33 -3.62 -29.25
N SER A 511 6.00 -2.44 -28.73
CA SER A 511 6.71 -1.20 -29.06
C SER A 511 7.74 -0.79 -27.99
N ALA A 512 7.44 -1.01 -26.70
CA ALA A 512 8.30 -0.57 -25.60
C ALA A 512 9.40 -1.58 -25.22
N MET A 513 9.30 -2.83 -25.68
CA MET A 513 10.26 -3.90 -25.36
C MET A 513 11.49 -3.97 -26.28
N ASN A 514 11.54 -3.16 -27.35
CA ASN A 514 12.70 -3.12 -28.24
C ASN A 514 13.94 -2.62 -27.49
N ALA A 515 14.99 -3.44 -27.51
CA ALA A 515 16.25 -3.17 -26.84
C ALA A 515 17.04 -2.12 -27.63
N ARG A 516 17.01 -0.88 -27.15
CA ARG A 516 17.78 0.28 -27.64
C ARG A 516 17.39 0.76 -29.04
N GLU A 517 16.67 1.87 -29.07
CA GLU A 517 16.87 2.88 -30.10
C GLU A 517 17.12 4.21 -29.40
N ASP A 518 18.00 5.04 -29.98
CA ASP A 518 18.27 6.42 -29.54
C ASP A 518 17.00 7.28 -29.51
N ASN A 519 15.90 6.79 -30.12
CA ASN A 519 14.58 7.38 -30.11
C ASN A 519 13.63 6.56 -29.21
N PRO A 520 13.29 7.05 -28.00
CA PRO A 520 12.29 6.38 -27.17
C PRO A 520 10.93 6.36 -27.88
N TRP A 521 10.24 5.22 -27.84
CA TRP A 521 8.88 5.11 -28.37
C TRP A 521 7.96 6.15 -27.71
N VAL A 522 7.37 7.01 -28.55
CA VAL A 522 6.32 7.97 -28.17
C VAL A 522 4.99 7.38 -28.62
N PRO A 523 4.08 7.03 -27.69
CA PRO A 523 2.79 6.48 -28.05
C PRO A 523 1.90 7.52 -28.74
N ASP A 524 1.08 7.07 -29.68
CA ASP A 524 0.08 7.88 -30.38
C ASP A 524 -1.26 7.94 -29.62
N ASP A 525 -2.20 8.77 -30.09
CA ASP A 525 -3.54 8.87 -29.48
C ASP A 525 -4.27 7.52 -29.47
N THR A 526 -4.04 6.67 -30.48
CA THR A 526 -4.60 5.31 -30.59
C THR A 526 -4.22 4.45 -29.39
N TYR A 527 -2.96 4.51 -28.94
CA TYR A 527 -2.50 3.80 -27.77
C TYR A 527 -3.28 4.20 -26.52
N TYR A 528 -3.41 5.50 -26.25
CA TYR A 528 -4.12 5.98 -25.07
C TYR A 528 -5.62 5.63 -25.12
N CYS A 529 -6.25 5.71 -26.30
CA CYS A 529 -7.64 5.28 -26.49
C CYS A 529 -7.82 3.79 -26.16
N LYS A 530 -6.97 2.90 -26.70
CA LYS A 530 -7.05 1.46 -26.41
C LYS A 530 -6.80 1.17 -24.93
N LEU A 531 -5.83 1.87 -24.32
CA LEU A 531 -5.45 1.68 -22.94
C LEU A 531 -6.58 2.05 -21.97
N ILE A 532 -7.19 3.23 -22.15
CA ILE A 532 -8.36 3.67 -21.37
C ILE A 532 -9.59 2.82 -21.68
N GLY A 533 -9.75 2.40 -22.94
CA GLY A 533 -10.81 1.49 -23.37
C GLY A 533 -10.85 0.21 -22.54
N ARG A 534 -9.69 -0.37 -22.18
CA ARG A 534 -9.64 -1.55 -21.29
C ARG A 534 -10.32 -1.30 -19.94
N LEU A 535 -10.17 -0.10 -19.36
CA LEU A 535 -10.82 0.23 -18.09
C LEU A 535 -12.32 0.46 -18.28
N VAL A 536 -12.72 1.23 -19.31
CA VAL A 536 -14.13 1.50 -19.62
C VAL A 536 -14.91 0.20 -19.83
N GLU A 537 -14.35 -0.73 -20.62
CA GLU A 537 -14.98 -2.01 -20.90
C GLU A 537 -15.02 -2.95 -19.68
N THR A 538 -13.99 -2.89 -18.81
CA THR A 538 -13.97 -3.64 -17.55
C THR A 538 -15.04 -3.14 -16.60
N MET A 539 -15.21 -1.83 -16.46
CA MET A 539 -16.25 -1.22 -15.61
C MET A 539 -17.66 -1.49 -16.16
N ALA A 540 -17.81 -1.59 -17.49
CA ALA A 540 -19.06 -1.93 -18.14
C ALA A 540 -19.40 -3.43 -18.09
N GLY A 541 -18.48 -4.31 -17.66
CA GLY A 541 -18.72 -5.75 -17.55
C GLY A 541 -18.88 -6.46 -18.90
N LYS A 542 -18.20 -5.99 -19.95
CA LYS A 542 -18.29 -6.61 -21.29
C LYS A 542 -17.74 -8.04 -21.31
N SER A 543 -18.30 -8.87 -22.21
CA SER A 543 -17.84 -10.24 -22.49
C SER A 543 -17.58 -10.41 -24.00
N PRO A 544 -16.36 -10.80 -24.45
CA PRO A 544 -15.18 -11.06 -23.62
C PRO A 544 -14.63 -9.79 -22.96
N GLY A 545 -14.06 -9.94 -21.77
CA GLY A 545 -13.46 -8.85 -21.02
C GLY A 545 -12.06 -8.49 -21.52
N PRO A 546 -11.59 -7.24 -21.33
CA PRO A 546 -10.24 -6.82 -21.75
C PRO A 546 -9.10 -7.51 -21.00
N PHE A 547 -9.40 -7.94 -19.77
CA PHE A 547 -8.48 -8.69 -18.91
C PHE A 547 -9.06 -10.08 -18.63
N PRO A 548 -8.22 -11.12 -18.52
CA PRO A 548 -8.67 -12.44 -18.10
C PRO A 548 -9.21 -12.38 -16.66
N ASN A 549 -10.35 -13.02 -16.41
CA ASN A 549 -10.88 -13.13 -15.06
C ASN A 549 -10.00 -14.05 -14.20
N CYS A 550 -9.88 -13.74 -12.91
CA CYS A 550 -9.13 -14.53 -11.94
C CYS A 550 -9.93 -14.69 -10.64
N ASP A 551 -9.49 -15.59 -9.75
CA ASP A 551 -10.11 -15.74 -8.44
C ASP A 551 -9.71 -14.58 -7.51
N TRP A 552 -10.49 -13.51 -7.51
CA TRP A 552 -10.19 -12.26 -6.79
C TRP A 552 -9.94 -12.43 -5.29
N ARG A 553 -10.37 -13.55 -4.70
CA ARG A 553 -10.12 -13.92 -3.31
C ARG A 553 -8.63 -14.05 -2.97
N PHE A 554 -7.83 -14.45 -3.95
CA PHE A 554 -6.39 -14.74 -3.81
C PHE A 554 -5.50 -13.76 -4.58
N ASN A 555 -6.06 -12.64 -5.02
CA ASN A 555 -5.33 -11.60 -5.76
C ASN A 555 -5.15 -10.36 -4.90
N GLU A 556 -4.17 -9.53 -5.27
CA GLU A 556 -3.92 -8.27 -4.56
C GLU A 556 -5.09 -7.27 -4.68
N PHE A 557 -5.88 -7.37 -5.76
CA PHE A 557 -7.04 -6.53 -6.02
C PHE A 557 -8.35 -7.25 -5.70
N PRO A 558 -9.37 -6.53 -5.20
CA PRO A 558 -10.65 -7.12 -4.82
C PRO A 558 -11.58 -7.41 -6.01
N ASN A 559 -11.36 -6.77 -7.16
CA ASN A 559 -12.24 -6.89 -8.33
C ASN A 559 -11.52 -6.48 -9.63
N PRO A 560 -12.12 -6.76 -10.81
CA PRO A 560 -11.53 -6.45 -12.11
C PRO A 560 -11.22 -4.95 -12.32
N ALA A 561 -12.08 -4.05 -11.86
CA ALA A 561 -11.92 -2.61 -12.08
C ALA A 561 -10.72 -2.05 -11.29
N ALA A 562 -10.54 -2.49 -10.04
CA ALA A 562 -9.38 -2.12 -9.24
C ALA A 562 -8.07 -2.61 -9.88
N HIS A 563 -8.06 -3.83 -10.41
CA HIS A 563 -6.93 -4.37 -11.16
C HIS A 563 -6.64 -3.56 -12.43
N ALA A 564 -7.66 -3.36 -13.27
CA ALA A 564 -7.56 -2.61 -14.53
C ALA A 564 -7.04 -1.19 -14.32
N LEU A 565 -7.47 -0.51 -13.26
CA LEU A 565 -6.99 0.82 -12.90
C LEU A 565 -5.49 0.82 -12.59
N HIS A 566 -5.04 -0.05 -11.68
CA HIS A 566 -3.64 -0.03 -11.22
C HIS A 566 -2.67 -0.48 -12.31
N VAL A 567 -2.99 -1.52 -13.09
CA VAL A 567 -2.12 -1.94 -14.20
C VAL A 567 -2.01 -0.85 -15.27
N THR A 568 -3.09 -0.11 -15.52
CA THR A 568 -3.09 1.04 -16.44
C THR A 568 -2.20 2.16 -15.91
N CYS A 569 -2.31 2.52 -14.63
CA CYS A 569 -1.45 3.54 -14.02
C CYS A 569 0.02 3.13 -14.02
N VAL A 570 0.33 1.86 -13.70
CA VAL A 570 1.70 1.33 -13.75
C VAL A 570 2.28 1.42 -15.16
N GLU A 571 1.52 1.00 -16.17
CA GLU A 571 1.94 1.07 -17.57
C GLU A 571 2.20 2.51 -18.04
N LEU A 572 1.30 3.45 -17.69
CA LEU A 572 1.47 4.88 -18.00
C LEU A 572 2.71 5.47 -17.34
N MET A 573 2.97 5.15 -16.06
CA MET A 573 4.18 5.62 -15.37
C MET A 573 5.45 4.96 -15.91
N ALA A 574 5.36 3.75 -16.48
CA ALA A 574 6.49 3.03 -17.07
C ALA A 574 6.94 3.60 -18.43
N LEU A 575 6.10 4.40 -19.10
CA LEU A 575 6.45 5.05 -20.37
C LEU A 575 7.68 5.96 -20.22
N SER A 576 8.47 6.07 -21.28
CA SER A 576 9.59 7.03 -21.39
C SER A 576 9.11 8.41 -21.84
N VAL A 577 7.95 8.84 -21.36
CA VAL A 577 7.30 10.09 -21.73
C VAL A 577 7.07 10.91 -20.45
N PRO A 578 7.34 12.23 -20.45
CA PRO A 578 7.10 13.08 -19.29
C PRO A 578 5.64 13.07 -18.86
N GLY A 579 5.39 13.18 -17.55
CA GLY A 579 4.02 13.17 -17.00
C GLY A 579 3.10 14.25 -17.61
N LYS A 580 3.64 15.43 -17.92
CA LYS A 580 2.90 16.51 -18.58
C LYS A 580 2.37 16.09 -19.96
N GLU A 581 3.18 15.39 -20.74
CA GLU A 581 2.78 14.94 -22.08
C GLU A 581 1.77 13.80 -22.00
N VAL A 582 2.00 12.82 -21.12
CA VAL A 582 1.05 11.72 -20.87
C VAL A 582 -0.29 12.27 -20.38
N GLY A 583 -0.30 13.18 -19.41
CA GLY A 583 -1.51 13.81 -18.91
C GLY A 583 -2.30 14.53 -20.00
N ASN A 584 -1.61 15.30 -20.85
CA ASN A 584 -2.26 15.97 -21.99
C ASN A 584 -2.81 14.96 -23.01
N ALA A 585 -2.09 13.86 -23.27
CA ALA A 585 -2.56 12.80 -24.16
C ALA A 585 -3.82 12.12 -23.61
N LEU A 586 -3.90 11.87 -22.29
CA LEU A 586 -5.09 11.35 -21.64
C LEU A 586 -6.30 12.27 -21.79
N LEU A 587 -6.12 13.59 -21.58
CA LEU A 587 -7.23 14.54 -21.78
C LEU A 587 -7.66 14.60 -23.26
N ASN A 588 -6.72 14.50 -24.20
CA ASN A 588 -7.00 14.51 -25.63
C ASN A 588 -7.82 13.31 -26.12
N VAL A 589 -7.89 12.21 -25.37
CA VAL A 589 -8.74 11.05 -25.70
C VAL A 589 -10.21 11.46 -25.84
N VAL A 590 -10.66 12.42 -25.02
CA VAL A 590 -12.06 12.91 -25.03
C VAL A 590 -12.18 14.32 -25.59
N LEU A 591 -11.14 15.16 -25.41
CA LEU A 591 -11.17 16.56 -25.86
C LEU A 591 -10.90 16.74 -27.37
N LYS A 592 -10.43 15.70 -28.06
CA LYS A 592 -10.32 15.68 -29.53
C LYS A 592 -11.25 14.62 -30.10
N SER A 593 -11.77 14.85 -31.30
CA SER A 593 -12.57 13.85 -32.01
C SER A 593 -11.71 12.64 -32.37
N GLN A 594 -11.89 11.54 -31.64
CA GLN A 594 -11.17 10.28 -31.84
C GLN A 594 -12.10 9.20 -32.42
N PRO A 595 -11.69 8.45 -33.46
CA PRO A 595 -12.56 7.47 -34.11
C PRO A 595 -12.88 6.26 -33.22
N LEU A 596 -12.01 5.94 -32.25
CA LEU A 596 -12.16 4.78 -31.35
C LEU A 596 -13.02 5.07 -30.11
N VAL A 597 -13.38 6.34 -29.87
CA VAL A 597 -14.12 6.75 -28.68
C VAL A 597 -15.57 7.03 -29.09
N PRO A 598 -16.52 6.14 -28.77
CA PRO A 598 -17.92 6.33 -29.15
C PRO A 598 -18.53 7.51 -28.40
N ARG A 599 -19.17 8.42 -29.14
CA ARG A 599 -19.84 9.62 -28.59
C ARG A 599 -20.91 9.27 -27.58
N GLU A 600 -21.72 8.25 -27.87
CA GLU A 600 -22.82 7.79 -27.00
C GLU A 600 -22.40 7.43 -25.57
N ASN A 601 -21.14 7.04 -25.36
CA ASN A 601 -20.63 6.60 -24.06
C ASN A 601 -19.51 7.48 -23.51
N ILE A 602 -19.40 8.72 -23.99
CA ILE A 602 -18.28 9.62 -23.68
C ILE A 602 -18.12 9.90 -22.17
N THR A 603 -19.20 9.88 -21.40
CA THR A 603 -19.17 10.08 -19.94
C THR A 603 -18.44 8.95 -19.21
N ALA A 604 -18.57 7.70 -19.69
CA ALA A 604 -17.80 6.57 -19.14
C ALA A 604 -16.30 6.71 -19.42
N TRP A 605 -15.93 7.29 -20.56
CA TRP A 605 -14.54 7.62 -20.88
C TRP A 605 -14.00 8.75 -20.00
N MET A 606 -14.78 9.82 -19.79
CA MET A 606 -14.42 10.88 -18.84
C MET A 606 -14.24 10.34 -17.42
N ASN A 607 -15.11 9.44 -16.98
CA ASN A 607 -15.03 8.77 -15.68
C ASN A 607 -13.74 7.94 -15.55
N ALA A 608 -13.42 7.13 -16.56
CA ALA A 608 -12.20 6.32 -16.58
C ALA A 608 -10.93 7.19 -16.60
N ILE A 609 -10.92 8.29 -17.37
CA ILE A 609 -9.80 9.25 -17.38
C ILE A 609 -9.67 9.92 -16.00
N GLY A 610 -10.78 10.32 -15.38
CA GLY A 610 -10.79 10.90 -14.04
C GLY A 610 -10.15 9.97 -13.00
N LEU A 611 -10.56 8.70 -12.99
CA LEU A 611 -9.99 7.66 -12.12
C LEU A 611 -8.50 7.43 -12.38
N VAL A 612 -8.07 7.32 -13.64
CA VAL A 612 -6.68 7.06 -14.01
C VAL A 612 -5.79 8.26 -13.68
N ILE A 613 -6.13 9.45 -14.18
CA ILE A 613 -5.27 10.63 -14.07
C ILE A 613 -5.11 11.08 -12.62
N THR A 614 -6.15 10.94 -11.79
CA THR A 614 -6.08 11.30 -10.37
C THR A 614 -5.27 10.33 -9.53
N ALA A 615 -5.08 9.09 -10.02
CA ALA A 615 -4.22 8.07 -9.40
C ALA A 615 -2.77 8.17 -9.90
N LEU A 616 -2.46 9.08 -10.82
CA LEU A 616 -1.09 9.35 -11.26
C LEU A 616 -0.46 10.49 -10.43
N PRO A 617 0.88 10.60 -10.43
CA PRO A 617 1.58 11.72 -9.77
C PRO A 617 1.16 13.10 -10.26
N GLU A 618 1.42 14.13 -9.45
CA GLU A 618 1.08 15.53 -9.74
C GLU A 618 1.38 16.01 -11.17
N PRO A 619 2.55 15.74 -11.77
CA PRO A 619 2.86 16.18 -13.13
C PRO A 619 1.88 15.70 -14.21
N TYR A 620 1.09 14.65 -13.95
CA TYR A 620 0.14 14.09 -14.90
C TYR A 620 -1.21 14.81 -14.85
N TRP A 621 -1.80 15.02 -13.67
CA TRP A 621 -3.13 15.63 -13.56
C TRP A 621 -3.11 17.15 -13.49
N ILE A 622 -1.98 17.78 -13.10
CA ILE A 622 -1.89 19.25 -13.00
C ILE A 622 -2.14 19.96 -14.34
N VAL A 623 -1.95 19.25 -15.46
CA VAL A 623 -2.19 19.76 -16.83
C VAL A 623 -3.64 20.13 -17.10
N LEU A 624 -4.59 19.67 -16.27
CA LEU A 624 -5.98 20.12 -16.32
C LEU A 624 -6.08 21.64 -16.10
N ASN A 625 -5.24 22.21 -15.24
CA ASN A 625 -5.20 23.64 -15.00
C ASN A 625 -4.84 24.41 -16.27
N ASP A 626 -3.83 23.93 -17.02
CA ASP A 626 -3.45 24.52 -18.31
C ASP A 626 -4.62 24.46 -19.31
N ARG A 627 -5.40 23.36 -19.33
CA ARG A 627 -6.59 23.23 -20.19
C ARG A 627 -7.71 24.20 -19.80
N ILE A 628 -7.96 24.38 -18.52
CA ILE A 628 -8.94 25.35 -18.01
C ILE A 628 -8.53 26.77 -18.40
N VAL A 629 -7.26 27.13 -18.23
CA VAL A 629 -6.72 28.45 -18.61
C VAL A 629 -6.90 28.70 -20.11
N ASN A 630 -6.64 27.70 -20.97
CA ASN A 630 -6.86 27.82 -22.41
C ASN A 630 -8.34 28.07 -22.75
N VAL A 631 -9.28 27.48 -22.01
CA VAL A 631 -10.72 27.73 -22.19
C VAL A 631 -11.09 29.14 -21.72
N ILE A 632 -10.59 29.58 -20.56
CA ILE A 632 -10.81 30.93 -20.04
C ILE A 632 -10.35 32.00 -21.04
N ASN A 633 -9.22 31.77 -21.72
CA ASN A 633 -8.69 32.67 -22.75
C ASN A 633 -9.29 32.44 -24.15
N SER A 634 -10.26 31.55 -24.31
CA SER A 634 -10.86 31.27 -25.62
C SER A 634 -11.79 32.39 -26.07
N ALA A 635 -11.87 32.60 -27.39
CA ALA A 635 -12.75 33.60 -27.99
C ALA A 635 -14.22 33.46 -27.57
N THR A 636 -14.66 32.24 -27.26
CA THR A 636 -16.03 31.95 -26.78
C THR A 636 -16.34 32.63 -25.45
N LEU A 637 -15.37 32.75 -24.55
CA LEU A 637 -15.57 33.35 -23.22
C LEU A 637 -15.08 34.80 -23.13
N THR A 638 -14.17 35.21 -24.03
CA THR A 638 -13.62 36.57 -24.05
C THR A 638 -14.38 37.53 -24.96
N SER A 639 -15.23 37.04 -25.87
CA SER A 639 -15.95 37.90 -26.81
C SER A 639 -17.19 38.53 -26.16
N ASP A 640 -17.38 39.83 -26.42
CA ASP A 640 -18.52 40.63 -25.94
C ASP A 640 -19.76 40.48 -26.84
N THR A 641 -19.72 39.66 -27.89
CA THR A 641 -20.91 39.42 -28.72
C THR A 641 -22.00 38.75 -27.90
N GLU A 642 -23.15 39.42 -27.77
CA GLU A 642 -24.38 38.84 -27.24
C GLU A 642 -24.70 37.55 -28.00
N TRP A 643 -24.58 36.43 -27.32
CA TRP A 643 -24.84 35.14 -27.95
C TRP A 643 -26.34 35.01 -28.18
N VAL A 644 -26.73 34.64 -29.40
CA VAL A 644 -28.14 34.47 -29.78
C VAL A 644 -28.64 33.14 -29.20
N GLY A 645 -29.00 33.13 -27.91
CA GLY A 645 -29.44 31.95 -27.17
C GLY A 645 -29.24 32.06 -25.65
N TYR A 646 -29.65 31.04 -24.90
CA TYR A 646 -29.42 30.98 -23.45
C TYR A 646 -27.97 30.57 -23.18
N PRO A 647 -27.13 31.41 -22.57
CA PRO A 647 -25.67 31.18 -22.49
C PRO A 647 -25.28 29.97 -21.66
N PHE A 648 -26.15 29.52 -20.76
CA PHE A 648 -25.92 28.31 -19.98
C PHE A 648 -25.92 27.04 -20.85
N GLN A 649 -26.45 27.09 -22.07
CA GLN A 649 -26.28 26.02 -23.04
C GLN A 649 -24.79 25.83 -23.43
N LEU A 650 -23.91 26.85 -23.33
CA LEU A 650 -22.44 26.69 -23.49
C LEU A 650 -21.86 25.74 -22.46
N PHE A 651 -22.44 25.71 -21.27
CA PHE A 651 -21.91 24.97 -20.12
C PHE A 651 -22.65 23.65 -19.93
N ASP A 652 -23.80 23.47 -20.60
CA ASP A 652 -24.52 22.21 -20.65
C ASP A 652 -23.87 21.26 -21.66
N PHE A 653 -23.01 20.40 -21.11
CA PHE A 653 -22.37 19.31 -21.85
C PHE A 653 -23.40 18.43 -22.58
N THR A 654 -24.51 18.08 -21.93
CA THR A 654 -25.48 17.14 -22.49
C THR A 654 -26.23 17.74 -23.67
N ALA A 655 -26.68 19.00 -23.54
CA ALA A 655 -27.36 19.71 -24.63
C ALA A 655 -26.43 19.92 -25.83
N CYS A 656 -25.19 20.38 -25.61
CA CYS A 656 -24.19 20.56 -26.67
C CYS A 656 -23.89 19.25 -27.39
N HIS A 657 -23.67 18.18 -26.62
CA HIS A 657 -23.31 16.87 -27.16
C HIS A 657 -24.43 16.25 -28.00
N GLN A 658 -25.66 16.26 -27.49
CA GLN A 658 -26.83 15.72 -28.17
C GLN A 658 -27.19 16.51 -29.43
N SER A 659 -26.94 17.82 -29.45
CA SER A 659 -27.23 18.71 -30.58
C SER A 659 -26.15 18.69 -31.67
N TYR A 660 -25.11 17.85 -31.54
CA TYR A 660 -23.96 17.81 -32.45
C TYR A 660 -23.17 19.13 -32.52
N CYS A 661 -23.35 20.02 -31.55
CA CYS A 661 -22.66 21.30 -31.40
C CYS A 661 -21.56 21.15 -30.33
N GLU A 662 -20.55 20.33 -30.61
CA GLU A 662 -19.47 20.03 -29.65
C GLU A 662 -18.66 21.29 -29.34
N MET A 663 -18.96 21.93 -28.22
CA MET A 663 -18.22 23.07 -27.72
C MET A 663 -17.04 22.58 -26.87
N TYR A 664 -15.83 23.00 -27.22
CA TYR A 664 -14.63 22.60 -26.49
C TYR A 664 -14.70 23.00 -25.00
N CYS A 665 -15.32 24.14 -24.68
CA CYS A 665 -15.49 24.61 -23.29
C CYS A 665 -16.39 23.67 -22.45
N SER A 666 -17.49 23.15 -23.01
CA SER A 666 -18.39 22.24 -22.28
C SER A 666 -17.73 20.88 -22.01
N TYR A 667 -16.91 20.40 -22.94
CA TYR A 667 -16.16 19.15 -22.77
C TYR A 667 -15.05 19.28 -21.71
N VAL A 668 -14.31 20.39 -21.70
CA VAL A 668 -13.31 20.65 -20.66
C VAL A 668 -13.97 20.79 -19.28
N LEU A 669 -15.13 21.45 -19.20
CA LEU A 669 -15.89 21.56 -17.96
C LEU A 669 -16.32 20.18 -17.44
N ALA A 670 -16.96 19.37 -18.27
CA ALA A 670 -17.42 18.02 -17.90
C ALA A 670 -16.25 17.10 -17.51
N LEU A 671 -15.13 17.17 -18.24
CA LEU A 671 -13.93 16.40 -17.91
C LEU A 671 -13.29 16.87 -16.61
N ALA A 672 -13.22 18.19 -16.37
CA ALA A 672 -12.73 18.74 -15.11
C ALA A 672 -13.59 18.26 -13.93
N HIS A 673 -14.92 18.23 -14.10
CA HIS A 673 -15.83 17.68 -13.10
C HIS A 673 -15.55 16.20 -12.83
N ALA A 674 -15.38 15.39 -13.88
CA ALA A 674 -15.05 13.97 -13.72
C ALA A 674 -13.71 13.76 -12.98
N VAL A 675 -12.68 14.55 -13.30
CA VAL A 675 -11.37 14.49 -12.62
C VAL A 675 -11.49 14.91 -11.16
N TRP A 676 -12.16 16.04 -10.87
CA TRP A 676 -12.32 16.55 -9.50
C TRP A 676 -13.26 15.71 -8.66
N HIS A 677 -14.21 15.00 -9.28
CA HIS A 677 -15.06 14.03 -8.60
C HIS A 677 -14.23 12.91 -7.97
N HIS A 678 -13.23 12.38 -8.70
CA HIS A 678 -12.34 11.32 -8.21
C HIS A 678 -11.11 11.83 -7.46
N SER A 679 -10.87 13.15 -7.47
CA SER A 679 -9.75 13.76 -6.77
C SER A 679 -9.87 13.65 -5.25
N SER A 680 -8.74 13.36 -4.60
CA SER A 680 -8.62 13.45 -3.15
C SER A 680 -8.78 14.90 -2.68
N ILE A 681 -9.16 15.10 -1.41
CA ILE A 681 -9.22 16.44 -0.82
C ILE A 681 -7.86 17.17 -0.84
N GLY A 682 -6.76 16.41 -0.85
CA GLY A 682 -5.42 16.94 -1.01
C GLY A 682 -5.23 17.61 -2.37
N GLN A 683 -5.60 16.93 -3.45
CA GLN A 683 -5.55 17.48 -4.82
C GLN A 683 -6.49 18.67 -4.98
N LEU A 684 -7.74 18.56 -4.50
CA LEU A 684 -8.71 19.66 -4.56
C LEU A 684 -8.29 20.90 -3.77
N SER A 685 -7.45 20.75 -2.74
CA SER A 685 -6.95 21.89 -1.97
C SER A 685 -6.01 22.83 -2.73
N LEU A 686 -5.63 22.49 -3.98
CA LEU A 686 -4.95 23.40 -4.88
C LEU A 686 -5.89 24.38 -5.58
N ILE A 687 -7.20 24.09 -5.64
CA ILE A 687 -8.20 24.93 -6.32
C ILE A 687 -8.23 26.38 -5.77
N PRO A 688 -8.24 26.64 -4.46
CA PRO A 688 -8.24 28.02 -3.95
C PRO A 688 -7.05 28.85 -4.45
N LYS A 689 -5.84 28.27 -4.45
CA LYS A 689 -4.64 28.94 -4.98
C LYS A 689 -4.69 29.09 -6.49
N PHE A 690 -5.14 28.06 -7.19
CA PHE A 690 -5.31 28.14 -8.64
C PHE A 690 -6.30 29.25 -9.04
N LEU A 691 -7.40 29.40 -8.29
CA LEU A 691 -8.37 30.48 -8.49
C LEU A 691 -7.74 31.85 -8.25
N THR A 692 -7.04 32.05 -7.13
CA THR A 692 -6.55 33.38 -6.74
C THR A 692 -5.26 33.81 -7.45
N GLU A 693 -4.33 32.89 -7.67
CA GLU A 693 -3.01 33.17 -8.25
C GLU A 693 -3.02 33.07 -9.80
N VAL A 694 -3.85 32.19 -10.39
CA VAL A 694 -3.84 31.93 -11.83
C VAL A 694 -5.10 32.46 -12.54
N LEU A 695 -6.30 32.12 -12.07
CA LEU A 695 -7.53 32.47 -12.79
C LEU A 695 -7.99 33.91 -12.56
N LYS A 696 -7.96 34.39 -11.31
CA LYS A 696 -8.38 35.75 -10.95
C LYS A 696 -7.78 36.87 -11.83
N PRO A 697 -6.47 36.88 -12.17
CA PRO A 697 -5.92 37.91 -13.04
C PRO A 697 -6.38 37.83 -14.50
N LEU A 698 -6.88 36.67 -14.95
CA LEU A 698 -7.33 36.44 -16.33
C LEU A 698 -8.82 36.75 -16.53
N VAL A 699 -9.62 36.64 -15.46
CA VAL A 699 -11.08 36.77 -15.50
C VAL A 699 -11.49 38.25 -15.50
N LYS A 700 -12.03 38.68 -16.64
CA LYS A 700 -12.45 40.06 -16.91
C LYS A 700 -13.86 40.16 -17.51
N THR A 701 -14.37 39.10 -18.13
CA THR A 701 -15.70 39.08 -18.77
C THR A 701 -16.72 38.31 -17.94
N GLU A 702 -18.00 38.55 -18.21
CA GLU A 702 -19.11 37.88 -17.53
C GLU A 702 -19.14 36.36 -17.77
N PHE A 703 -18.85 35.91 -18.99
CA PHE A 703 -18.84 34.47 -19.32
C PHE A 703 -17.67 33.71 -18.67
N GLN A 704 -16.51 34.35 -18.50
CA GLN A 704 -15.40 33.76 -17.74
C GLN A 704 -15.79 33.52 -16.28
N LEU A 705 -16.51 34.47 -15.67
CA LEU A 705 -16.99 34.34 -14.29
C LEU A 705 -17.98 33.19 -14.14
N LEU A 706 -18.97 33.13 -15.02
CA LEU A 706 -19.96 32.05 -15.02
C LEU A 706 -19.30 30.69 -15.21
N TYR A 707 -18.33 30.57 -16.13
CA TYR A 707 -17.59 29.33 -16.33
C TYR A 707 -16.89 28.85 -15.05
N ILE A 708 -16.29 29.77 -14.28
CA ILE A 708 -15.65 29.44 -12.99
C ILE A 708 -16.67 28.96 -11.95
N TYR A 709 -17.84 29.60 -11.89
CA TYR A 709 -18.91 29.17 -10.97
C TYR A 709 -19.43 27.79 -11.33
N HIS A 710 -19.62 27.50 -12.62
CA HIS A 710 -19.96 26.16 -13.10
C HIS A 710 -18.86 25.14 -12.81
N LEU A 711 -17.60 25.55 -12.90
CA LEU A 711 -16.46 24.68 -12.67
C LEU A 711 -16.33 24.27 -11.20
N VAL A 712 -16.39 25.22 -10.27
CA VAL A 712 -16.08 25.00 -8.84
C VAL A 712 -17.31 24.81 -7.97
N GLY A 713 -18.44 25.42 -8.32
CA GLY A 713 -19.70 25.38 -7.56
C GLY A 713 -20.13 23.97 -7.12
N PRO A 714 -20.12 22.95 -7.99
CA PRO A 714 -20.51 21.58 -7.63
C PRO A 714 -19.67 20.95 -6.51
N PHE A 715 -18.46 21.43 -6.27
CA PHE A 715 -17.53 20.85 -5.30
C PHE A 715 -17.51 21.58 -3.94
N LEU A 716 -18.29 22.66 -3.78
CA LEU A 716 -18.38 23.40 -2.52
C LEU A 716 -18.80 22.52 -1.34
N GLN A 717 -19.74 21.59 -1.56
CA GLN A 717 -20.17 20.64 -0.54
C GLN A 717 -19.02 19.75 -0.04
N ARG A 718 -18.13 19.31 -0.94
CA ARG A 718 -16.94 18.53 -0.55
C ARG A 718 -16.00 19.36 0.31
N PHE A 719 -15.78 20.63 -0.02
CA PHE A 719 -14.97 21.52 0.84
C PHE A 719 -15.62 21.80 2.20
N GLN A 720 -16.95 21.91 2.26
CA GLN A 720 -17.66 22.07 3.53
C GLN A 720 -17.42 20.87 4.46
N GLN A 721 -17.53 19.64 3.92
CA GLN A 721 -17.40 18.40 4.68
C GLN A 721 -15.96 18.01 4.99
N GLU A 722 -15.05 18.19 4.03
CA GLU A 722 -13.69 17.61 4.09
C GLU A 722 -12.62 18.67 4.46
N ARG A 723 -12.81 19.95 4.11
CA ARG A 723 -11.80 21.01 4.34
C ARG A 723 -12.34 22.45 4.30
N THR A 724 -13.02 22.88 5.38
CA THR A 724 -13.78 24.14 5.45
C THR A 724 -12.96 25.39 5.11
N ARG A 725 -11.66 25.43 5.41
CA ARG A 725 -10.80 26.57 5.06
C ARG A 725 -10.83 26.88 3.56
N CYS A 726 -10.74 25.86 2.71
CA CYS A 726 -10.74 26.04 1.26
C CYS A 726 -12.08 26.60 0.76
N MET A 727 -13.19 26.19 1.36
CA MET A 727 -14.53 26.71 1.04
C MET A 727 -14.62 28.23 1.27
N LEU A 728 -14.05 28.72 2.38
CA LEU A 728 -14.02 30.16 2.68
C LEU A 728 -13.13 30.93 1.69
N GLU A 729 -11.94 30.42 1.40
CA GLU A 729 -11.01 31.01 0.42
C GLU A 729 -11.65 31.09 -0.99
N ILE A 730 -12.35 30.03 -1.41
CA ILE A 730 -13.08 30.00 -2.69
C ILE A 730 -14.24 31.01 -2.68
N GLY A 731 -15.00 31.07 -1.58
CA GLY A 731 -16.11 32.01 -1.44
C GLY A 731 -15.64 33.46 -1.64
N ILE A 732 -14.54 33.86 -0.99
CA ILE A 732 -13.95 35.19 -1.16
C ILE A 732 -13.48 35.40 -2.61
N ALA A 733 -12.79 34.42 -3.20
CA ALA A 733 -12.30 34.49 -4.57
C ALA A 733 -13.42 34.73 -5.59
N PHE A 734 -14.62 34.15 -5.38
CA PHE A 734 -15.78 34.42 -6.24
C PHE A 734 -16.22 35.88 -6.23
N TYR A 735 -16.20 36.54 -5.06
CA TYR A 735 -16.53 37.97 -4.96
C TYR A 735 -15.42 38.84 -5.53
N GLU A 736 -14.14 38.50 -5.32
CA GLU A 736 -13.02 39.23 -5.91
C GLU A 736 -13.04 39.16 -7.45
N MET A 737 -13.39 38.01 -8.02
CA MET A 737 -13.55 37.86 -9.48
C MET A 737 -14.78 38.63 -9.99
N LEU A 738 -15.90 38.62 -9.24
CA LEU A 738 -17.07 39.44 -9.59
C LEU A 738 -16.70 40.94 -9.64
N GLN A 739 -15.92 41.42 -8.67
CA GLN A 739 -15.42 42.78 -8.66
C GLN A 739 -14.54 43.10 -9.87
N ASN A 740 -13.62 42.20 -10.23
CA ASN A 740 -12.77 42.40 -11.40
C ASN A 740 -13.62 42.51 -12.68
N VAL A 741 -14.61 41.65 -12.84
CA VAL A 741 -15.51 41.65 -14.01
C VAL A 741 -16.39 42.89 -14.04
N ASP A 742 -16.91 43.30 -12.88
CA ASP A 742 -17.69 44.52 -12.72
C ASP A 742 -16.94 45.78 -13.16
N GLN A 743 -15.62 45.82 -12.92
CA GLN A 743 -14.77 46.95 -13.28
C GLN A 743 -14.31 46.95 -14.74
N ASN A 744 -14.25 45.77 -15.38
CA ASN A 744 -13.77 45.63 -16.76
C ASN A 744 -14.90 45.56 -17.81
N THR A 745 -16.16 45.34 -17.39
CA THR A 745 -17.30 45.20 -18.31
C THR A 745 -18.24 46.40 -18.22
N GLN A 746 -18.71 46.93 -19.35
CA GLN A 746 -19.64 48.08 -19.35
C GLN A 746 -21.03 47.70 -18.84
N HIS A 747 -21.58 46.55 -19.29
CA HIS A 747 -22.89 46.04 -18.91
C HIS A 747 -22.78 44.57 -18.47
N LEU A 748 -23.58 44.15 -17.48
CA LEU A 748 -23.69 42.76 -17.05
C LEU A 748 -25.10 42.28 -17.34
N SER A 749 -25.23 41.26 -18.17
CA SER A 749 -26.52 40.76 -18.67
C SER A 749 -27.12 39.67 -17.78
N TYR A 750 -26.30 39.00 -16.97
CA TYR A 750 -26.66 37.82 -16.16
C TYR A 750 -26.41 38.04 -14.67
N MET A 751 -26.66 39.26 -14.20
CA MET A 751 -26.52 39.64 -12.78
C MET A 751 -27.38 38.79 -11.84
N ASP A 752 -28.60 38.43 -12.24
CA ASP A 752 -29.53 37.68 -11.37
C ASP A 752 -29.01 36.26 -11.08
N PRO A 753 -28.65 35.42 -12.08
CA PRO A 753 -28.03 34.12 -11.82
C PRO A 753 -26.75 34.17 -10.98
N ILE A 754 -25.90 35.19 -11.21
CA ILE A 754 -24.68 35.42 -10.43
C ILE A 754 -25.05 35.65 -8.96
N CYS A 755 -25.98 36.56 -8.69
CA CYS A 755 -26.41 36.87 -7.34
C CYS A 755 -27.11 35.69 -6.66
N ASP A 756 -27.97 34.96 -7.38
CA ASP A 756 -28.67 33.78 -6.86
C ASP A 756 -27.69 32.68 -6.44
N PHE A 757 -26.66 32.42 -7.26
CA PHE A 757 -25.59 31.51 -6.91
C PHE A 757 -24.84 31.98 -5.66
N LEU A 758 -24.48 33.27 -5.57
CA LEU A 758 -23.79 33.79 -4.39
C LEU A 758 -24.64 33.74 -3.11
N TYR A 759 -25.96 33.91 -3.22
CA TYR A 759 -26.89 33.68 -2.13
C TYR A 759 -26.95 32.22 -1.72
N HIS A 760 -27.00 31.30 -2.69
CA HIS A 760 -26.91 29.87 -2.43
C HIS A 760 -25.60 29.54 -1.70
N VAL A 761 -24.47 30.09 -2.17
CA VAL A 761 -23.17 29.91 -1.52
C VAL A 761 -23.16 30.44 -0.08
N LYS A 762 -23.78 31.60 0.16
CA LYS A 762 -23.93 32.14 1.51
C LYS A 762 -24.73 31.21 2.40
N TYR A 763 -25.97 30.89 2.05
CA TYR A 763 -26.89 30.22 2.95
C TYR A 763 -26.57 28.74 3.14
N MET A 764 -25.99 28.07 2.13
CA MET A 764 -25.66 26.66 2.22
C MET A 764 -24.25 26.39 2.75
N PHE A 765 -23.29 27.29 2.50
CA PHE A 765 -21.87 27.00 2.73
C PHE A 765 -21.20 28.02 3.65
N THR A 766 -21.04 29.28 3.22
CA THR A 766 -20.16 30.23 3.92
C THR A 766 -20.79 30.91 5.14
N GLY A 767 -22.12 30.93 5.24
CA GLY A 767 -22.86 31.63 6.28
C GLY A 767 -22.41 33.09 6.43
N ASP A 768 -21.96 33.44 7.63
CA ASP A 768 -21.40 34.76 7.95
C ASP A 768 -19.87 34.74 8.10
N SER A 769 -19.20 33.62 7.84
CA SER A 769 -17.76 33.46 8.08
C SER A 769 -16.87 34.35 7.20
N VAL A 770 -17.37 34.80 6.05
CA VAL A 770 -16.65 35.69 5.11
C VAL A 770 -17.26 37.11 5.05
N LYS A 771 -18.20 37.43 5.95
CA LYS A 771 -19.01 38.65 5.87
C LYS A 771 -18.19 39.92 5.72
N ASP A 772 -17.24 40.18 6.63
CA ASP A 772 -16.47 41.43 6.65
C ASP A 772 -15.60 41.63 5.40
N GLN A 773 -15.09 40.53 4.84
CA GLN A 773 -14.26 40.56 3.63
C GLN A 773 -15.13 40.79 2.41
N VAL A 774 -16.27 40.08 2.32
CA VAL A 774 -17.23 40.21 1.22
C VAL A 774 -17.90 41.59 1.23
N GLU A 775 -18.18 42.16 2.40
CA GLU A 775 -18.78 43.50 2.53
C GLU A 775 -17.90 44.59 1.91
N LYS A 776 -16.59 44.54 2.19
CA LYS A 776 -15.63 45.47 1.57
C LYS A 776 -15.65 45.37 0.05
N ILE A 777 -15.77 44.15 -0.49
CA ILE A 777 -15.86 43.92 -1.93
C ILE A 777 -17.19 44.45 -2.50
N ILE A 778 -18.32 44.13 -1.87
CA ILE A 778 -19.66 44.59 -2.29
C ILE A 778 -19.73 46.13 -2.33
N CYS A 779 -19.10 46.82 -1.38
CA CYS A 779 -19.03 48.28 -1.35
C CYS A 779 -18.35 48.89 -2.60
N MET A 780 -17.52 48.13 -3.32
CA MET A 780 -16.83 48.56 -4.53
C MET A 780 -17.57 48.22 -5.83
N LEU A 781 -18.68 47.48 -5.76
CA LEU A 781 -19.47 47.08 -6.93
C LEU A 781 -20.39 48.19 -7.46
N ARG A 782 -20.85 48.06 -8.71
CA ARG A 782 -21.87 48.95 -9.29
C ARG A 782 -23.20 48.93 -8.49
N PRO A 783 -23.98 50.03 -8.50
CA PRO A 783 -25.22 50.12 -7.72
C PRO A 783 -26.22 48.99 -7.96
N ALA A 784 -26.32 48.52 -9.21
CA ALA A 784 -27.23 47.44 -9.59
C ALA A 784 -26.89 46.09 -8.92
N LEU A 785 -25.60 45.78 -8.69
CA LEU A 785 -25.16 44.58 -7.96
C LEU A 785 -25.35 44.76 -6.46
N LYS A 786 -25.06 45.94 -5.91
CA LYS A 786 -25.29 46.27 -4.50
C LYS A 786 -26.75 46.07 -4.08
N LEU A 787 -27.68 46.52 -4.92
CA LEU A 787 -29.11 46.37 -4.65
C LEU A 787 -29.53 44.89 -4.61
N ARG A 788 -29.00 44.08 -5.53
CA ARG A 788 -29.28 42.63 -5.61
C ARG A 788 -28.66 41.87 -4.44
N LEU A 789 -27.42 42.18 -4.08
CA LEU A 789 -26.67 41.53 -2.99
C LEU A 789 -26.92 42.15 -1.61
N ARG A 790 -27.92 43.03 -1.44
CA ARG A 790 -28.17 43.79 -0.20
C ARG A 790 -28.32 42.92 1.06
N PHE A 791 -28.80 41.68 0.89
CA PHE A 791 -29.00 40.73 1.99
C PHE A 791 -27.79 39.83 2.26
N VAL A 792 -26.72 39.91 1.46
CA VAL A 792 -25.51 39.11 1.70
C VAL A 792 -24.81 39.55 2.98
N THR A 793 -24.82 40.86 3.26
CA THR A 793 -24.12 41.47 4.41
C THR A 793 -25.06 42.11 5.43
N HIS A 794 -26.39 42.09 5.21
CA HIS A 794 -27.35 42.83 6.03
C HIS A 794 -26.88 44.28 6.28
N ILE A 795 -26.52 45.01 5.23
CA ILE A 795 -26.27 46.46 5.35
C ILE A 795 -27.58 47.10 5.78
N SER A 796 -27.63 47.58 7.02
CA SER A 796 -28.74 48.35 7.56
C SER A 796 -29.05 49.53 6.64
N LYS A 797 -30.28 49.56 6.13
CA LYS A 797 -31.02 50.69 5.52
C LYS A 797 -30.16 51.87 5.03
N VAL A 798 -29.96 51.96 3.72
CA VAL A 798 -29.70 53.24 3.05
C VAL A 798 -31.02 54.03 3.03
N GLU A 799 -31.10 55.12 3.80
CA GLU A 799 -32.20 56.09 3.71
C GLU A 799 -32.19 56.77 2.33
N PRO A 800 -33.33 56.88 1.62
CA PRO A 800 -33.42 57.71 0.43
C PRO A 800 -33.41 59.19 0.81
N ALA A 801 -32.65 59.98 0.06
CA ALA A 801 -32.58 61.43 0.20
C ALA A 801 -33.94 62.12 -0.03
N GLY A 802 -34.35 62.92 0.96
CA GLY A 802 -35.00 64.23 0.79
C GLY A 802 -36.41 64.29 0.17
N ALA A 803 -37.42 64.39 1.03
CA ALA A 803 -38.62 65.22 0.75
C ALA A 803 -39.04 65.95 2.04
N VAL A 804 -39.35 67.25 1.89
CA VAL A 804 -39.50 68.26 2.94
C VAL A 804 -40.98 68.41 3.37
N GLN A 805 -41.23 68.28 4.69
CA GLN A 805 -42.29 68.86 5.55
C GLN A 805 -43.79 68.50 5.34
N PRO A 806 -44.71 68.78 6.31
CA PRO A 806 -44.55 69.41 7.64
C PRO A 806 -45.20 68.64 8.84
N ALA A 807 -45.00 69.23 10.02
CA ALA A 807 -45.28 68.76 11.37
C ALA A 807 -46.76 68.58 11.78
N SER A 808 -47.01 67.66 12.71
CA SER A 808 -48.00 67.83 13.78
C SER A 808 -47.71 66.94 15.00
N ASN A 809 -47.73 67.57 16.16
CA ASN A 809 -47.48 67.08 17.53
C ASN A 809 -48.34 65.88 17.96
N ALA A 810 -47.76 64.95 18.74
CA ALA A 810 -48.24 64.58 20.08
C ALA A 810 -47.35 63.46 20.70
N SER A 811 -46.94 63.67 21.94
CA SER A 811 -46.17 62.75 22.80
C SER A 811 -47.12 61.91 23.70
N PRO A 812 -46.65 61.16 24.73
CA PRO A 812 -46.56 59.69 24.69
C PRO A 812 -47.33 58.97 25.84
N ALA A 813 -47.54 57.65 25.77
CA ALA A 813 -47.87 56.85 26.97
C ALA A 813 -47.64 55.33 26.81
N ASN A 814 -46.61 54.84 27.49
CA ASN A 814 -46.48 53.71 28.43
C ASN A 814 -47.31 52.40 28.38
N SER A 815 -46.55 51.35 28.79
CA SER A 815 -46.89 50.18 29.64
C SER A 815 -47.43 48.92 28.96
N SER A 816 -46.64 47.83 28.93
CA SER A 816 -46.66 46.66 29.86
C SER A 816 -47.62 45.57 29.33
N SER A 817 -47.37 44.25 29.34
CA SER A 817 -46.37 43.40 29.96
C SER A 817 -46.68 41.94 29.56
N GLN A 818 -45.70 41.06 29.79
CA GLN A 818 -45.87 39.69 30.30
C GLN A 818 -46.13 38.48 29.36
N VAL A 819 -45.11 37.59 29.36
CA VAL A 819 -45.12 36.18 29.82
C VAL A 819 -44.66 35.13 28.80
N SER A 820 -43.50 34.59 29.16
CA SER A 820 -42.81 33.37 28.79
C SER A 820 -43.58 32.08 29.12
N THR A 821 -43.43 31.05 28.30
CA THR A 821 -43.26 29.65 28.73
C THR A 821 -42.44 28.90 27.69
N GLY A 822 -41.30 28.38 28.12
CA GLY A 822 -40.46 27.46 27.35
C GLY A 822 -40.79 26.02 27.71
N VAL A 823 -40.67 25.12 26.73
CA VAL A 823 -40.56 23.68 26.96
C VAL A 823 -39.43 23.17 26.08
N ALA A 824 -38.41 22.63 26.74
CA ALA A 824 -37.29 21.92 26.15
C ALA A 824 -37.69 20.47 25.84
N LEU A 825 -37.15 19.91 24.76
CA LEU A 825 -37.15 18.48 24.49
C LEU A 825 -35.72 18.01 24.24
N SER A 826 -35.30 17.04 25.04
CA SER A 826 -34.04 16.31 24.96
C SER A 826 -34.10 15.25 23.86
N VAL A 827 -33.04 15.13 23.07
CA VAL A 827 -32.87 14.04 22.10
C VAL A 827 -31.71 13.15 22.56
N THR A 828 -32.05 11.90 22.85
CA THR A 828 -31.14 10.75 22.83
C THR A 828 -31.52 9.88 21.64
N GLN A 829 -30.68 9.87 20.61
CA GLN A 829 -30.05 8.67 20.01
C GLN A 829 -29.04 9.08 18.95
#